data_AF-A0AAP9JHV7-F1
#
_entry.id   AF-A0AAP9JHV7-F1
#
_cell.length_a   1.000
_cell.length_b   1.000
_cell.length_c   1.000
_cell.angle_alpha   90.00
_cell.angle_beta   90.00
_cell.angle_gamma   90.00
#
_symmetry.space_group_name_H-M   'P 1'
#
loop_
_entity.id
_entity.type
_entity.pdbx_description
1 polymer ?
#
loop_
_entity_poly.entity_id
_entity_poly.type
_entity_poly.pdbx_seq_one_letter_code
_entity_poly.pdbx_strand_id
1 'polypeptide(L)'
;MTQFHKITWLHQVFIVDNFQVPDKLPANLERNAQLARDLYPEAQYKMWGGEELRYFIGKELGEEVLSAFDALAPYSYKCDLARYCLMYVYGGIYFDLAIKMLNPWNIPQRYGAAAFMENYDGMECWVCTQTSLLWSLPGRPEWKIAIDNIVANTRNRFYGPHDHYPTAGALLGRSFAAAMALKKQSADTDDQFLGEVRYITPERQPQNVVYVSPDKVLVGQRNKLKAGDVTELGMTGTNNYCDMWKAKQAYGEKDHIWVASDRNIVIDEAGILTPSGIVVTRGEKGRVMYGPFVSLNSGQYKLTFEFCDNTTFKNLVIDISSGYGADSVVRYEIQHDEETKIYEHTVFFSLERAVRDVEFRVNVFGDFEGTISRIYLQNVKEVSWLATDKSFTADEAGQKTDQGITIHKGQSGRVMYGPFIKLPRGQYKLILGFSENTVFRDVFLDVATDWGSNVVAEFNRTHHTRNPRTEEAFVFKLLENEDCVEFRMTVYGDFEGTLHDIRLINMDAIVIPYTDPRIQLIDVKRTREGIIIDKSNSHRVTYGPYITLAPGEYEVEAVFSKKSECKGMTLEVCSDGGSNAIANQTNTHKGNTLKCVFSLEEETPEIEFRLETDGTSNAILDFFIISKLDNDSGHNNVPAISTIIDQKKEEPVYNEEKNSIIEKIKNFF
;
A
#
# COMPACT_ATOMS: atom_id res chain seq x y z
N MET A 1 -56.97 -2.25 10.55
CA MET A 1 -56.08 -1.75 9.48
C MET A 1 -54.67 -1.74 10.03
N THR A 2 -53.70 -2.30 9.33
CA THR A 2 -52.29 -2.21 9.71
C THR A 2 -51.86 -0.75 9.62
N GLN A 3 -51.34 -0.18 10.71
CA GLN A 3 -50.74 1.15 10.68
C GLN A 3 -49.25 1.04 10.36
N PHE A 4 -48.75 1.98 9.56
CA PHE A 4 -47.36 2.05 9.15
C PHE A 4 -46.67 3.24 9.80
N HIS A 5 -45.35 3.14 9.97
CA HIS A 5 -44.55 4.26 10.42
C HIS A 5 -44.52 5.39 9.40
N LYS A 6 -44.53 6.63 9.88
CA LYS A 6 -44.22 7.80 9.05
C LYS A 6 -42.70 7.96 8.97
N ILE A 7 -42.19 8.11 7.75
CA ILE A 7 -40.75 8.36 7.55
C ILE A 7 -40.45 9.83 7.82
N THR A 8 -39.53 10.09 8.75
CA THR A 8 -39.16 11.45 9.18
C THR A 8 -37.86 11.93 8.58
N TRP A 9 -36.94 11.01 8.29
CA TRP A 9 -35.60 11.29 7.75
C TRP A 9 -35.24 10.37 6.60
N LEU A 10 -34.49 10.94 5.65
CA LEU A 10 -33.79 10.28 4.56
C LEU A 10 -32.31 10.65 4.65
N HIS A 11 -31.44 9.66 4.75
CA HIS A 11 -30.01 9.83 4.92
C HIS A 11 -29.22 9.15 3.79
N GLN A 12 -28.21 9.85 3.29
CA GLN A 12 -27.15 9.27 2.46
C GLN A 12 -25.79 9.74 2.97
N VAL A 13 -24.75 8.93 2.78
CA VAL A 13 -23.37 9.27 3.18
C VAL A 13 -22.48 9.32 1.95
N PHE A 14 -21.63 10.34 1.87
CA PHE A 14 -20.66 10.55 0.79
C PHE A 14 -19.29 10.88 1.38
N ILE A 15 -18.32 9.98 1.21
CA ILE A 15 -16.94 10.15 1.69
C ILE A 15 -15.97 9.85 0.54
N VAL A 16 -15.05 10.79 0.32
CA VAL A 16 -13.95 10.77 -0.66
C VAL A 16 -12.73 11.48 -0.04
N ASP A 17 -11.59 11.55 -0.73
CA ASP A 17 -10.30 12.03 -0.20
C ASP A 17 -10.34 13.37 0.55
N ASN A 18 -11.18 14.32 0.13
CA ASN A 18 -11.31 15.63 0.78
C ASN A 18 -12.38 15.69 1.89
N PHE A 19 -13.06 14.58 2.16
CA PHE A 19 -14.14 14.45 3.16
C PHE A 19 -15.32 15.42 2.95
N GLN A 20 -15.42 16.06 1.79
CA GLN A 20 -16.52 16.96 1.43
C GLN A 20 -17.49 16.30 0.45
N VAL A 21 -18.75 16.70 0.53
CA VAL A 21 -19.71 16.43 -0.55
C VAL A 21 -19.37 17.37 -1.70
N PRO A 22 -19.23 16.89 -2.95
CA PRO A 22 -18.96 17.77 -4.07
C PRO A 22 -20.16 18.68 -4.35
N ASP A 23 -19.88 19.92 -4.78
CA ASP A 23 -20.92 20.90 -5.13
C ASP A 23 -21.85 20.39 -6.24
N LYS A 24 -21.32 19.54 -7.13
CA LYS A 24 -22.05 18.92 -8.22
C LYS A 24 -21.91 17.39 -8.15
N LEU A 25 -23.03 16.72 -7.91
CA LEU A 25 -23.09 15.27 -7.93
C LEU A 25 -23.25 14.74 -9.36
N PRO A 26 -22.76 13.52 -9.65
CA PRO A 26 -23.12 12.79 -10.85
C PRO A 26 -24.65 12.66 -10.99
N ALA A 27 -25.17 12.89 -12.20
CA ALA A 27 -26.61 13.02 -12.46
C ALA A 27 -27.44 11.77 -12.08
N ASN A 28 -26.83 10.58 -12.13
CA ASN A 28 -27.41 9.33 -11.66
C ASN A 28 -27.61 9.32 -10.14
N LEU A 29 -26.64 9.82 -9.36
CA LEU A 29 -26.75 9.89 -7.90
C LEU A 29 -27.80 10.90 -7.46
N GLU A 30 -27.82 12.08 -8.11
CA GLU A 30 -28.84 13.10 -7.86
C GLU A 30 -30.25 12.57 -8.18
N ARG A 31 -30.40 11.84 -9.30
CA ARG A 31 -31.67 11.20 -9.65
C ARG A 31 -32.13 10.18 -8.60
N ASN A 32 -31.22 9.36 -8.09
CA ASN A 32 -31.56 8.37 -7.04
C ASN A 32 -32.05 9.06 -5.76
N ALA A 33 -31.35 10.12 -5.33
CA ALA A 33 -31.76 10.94 -4.20
C ALA A 33 -33.15 11.56 -4.42
N GLN A 34 -33.40 12.11 -5.62
CA GLN A 34 -34.68 12.73 -5.95
C GLN A 34 -35.83 11.72 -5.91
N LEU A 35 -35.65 10.52 -6.45
CA LEU A 35 -36.68 9.46 -6.41
C LEU A 35 -37.08 9.09 -4.97
N ALA A 36 -36.11 9.01 -4.05
CA ALA A 36 -36.42 8.77 -2.64
C ALA A 36 -37.20 9.93 -2.01
N ARG A 37 -36.86 11.18 -2.35
CA ARG A 37 -37.56 12.38 -1.86
C ARG A 37 -38.99 12.47 -2.40
N ASP A 38 -39.21 12.07 -3.65
CA ASP A 38 -40.54 12.04 -4.26
C ASP A 38 -41.45 10.99 -3.59
N LEU A 39 -40.88 9.87 -3.14
CA LEU A 39 -41.60 8.83 -2.38
C LEU A 39 -41.92 9.28 -0.95
N TYR A 40 -41.09 10.15 -0.36
CA TYR A 40 -41.24 10.63 1.01
C TYR A 40 -41.12 12.16 1.10
N PRO A 41 -42.07 12.92 0.54
CA PRO A 41 -41.95 14.38 0.39
C PRO A 41 -41.96 15.14 1.72
N GLU A 42 -42.45 14.50 2.80
CA GLU A 42 -42.48 15.09 4.15
C GLU A 42 -41.24 14.76 4.99
N ALA A 43 -40.37 13.86 4.51
CA ALA A 43 -39.16 13.49 5.22
C ALA A 43 -38.05 14.52 5.01
N GLN A 44 -37.27 14.79 6.05
CA GLN A 44 -36.06 15.61 5.93
C GLN A 44 -34.98 14.81 5.22
N TYR A 45 -34.43 15.37 4.14
CA TYR A 45 -33.36 14.73 3.38
C TYR A 45 -32.01 15.37 3.69
N LYS A 46 -30.99 14.53 3.91
CA LYS A 46 -29.61 14.98 4.08
C LYS A 46 -28.60 14.02 3.48
N MET A 47 -27.67 14.60 2.72
CA MET A 47 -26.44 13.94 2.30
C MET A 47 -25.31 14.41 3.21
N TRP A 48 -24.68 13.47 3.90
CA TRP A 48 -23.66 13.74 4.90
C TRP A 48 -22.26 13.58 4.31
N GLY A 49 -21.42 14.60 4.46
CA GLY A 49 -19.99 14.56 4.14
C GLY A 49 -19.15 13.99 5.27
N GLY A 50 -17.91 13.59 4.97
CA GLY A 50 -16.97 13.03 5.94
C GLY A 50 -16.66 13.96 7.12
N GLU A 51 -16.36 15.23 6.88
CA GLU A 51 -16.05 16.21 7.95
C GLU A 51 -17.26 16.47 8.84
N GLU A 52 -18.44 16.59 8.22
CA GLU A 52 -19.69 16.79 8.95
C GLU A 52 -20.02 15.57 9.82
N LEU A 53 -19.84 14.36 9.30
CA LEU A 53 -20.01 13.12 10.05
C LEU A 53 -19.03 13.03 11.21
N ARG A 54 -17.77 13.40 10.99
CA ARG A 54 -16.75 13.43 12.03
C ARG A 54 -17.16 14.33 13.20
N TYR A 55 -17.63 15.56 12.90
CA TYR A 55 -18.16 16.48 13.92
C TYR A 55 -19.40 15.92 14.62
N PHE A 56 -20.38 15.40 13.85
CA PHE A 56 -21.60 14.81 14.38
C PHE A 56 -21.30 13.64 15.34
N ILE A 57 -20.45 12.70 14.94
CA ILE A 57 -20.08 11.54 15.76
C ILE A 57 -19.40 11.99 17.05
N GLY A 58 -18.42 12.89 16.97
CA GLY A 58 -17.73 13.39 18.15
C GLY A 58 -18.68 14.08 19.14
N LYS A 59 -19.66 14.83 18.63
CA LYS A 59 -20.63 15.56 19.46
C LYS A 59 -21.68 14.64 20.09
N GLU A 60 -22.28 13.73 19.33
CA GLU A 60 -23.46 12.96 19.76
C GLU A 60 -23.10 11.60 20.38
N LEU A 61 -21.93 11.04 20.06
CA LEU A 61 -21.52 9.68 20.47
C LEU A 61 -20.18 9.62 21.21
N GLY A 62 -19.43 10.73 21.20
CA GLY A 62 -18.22 10.89 21.99
C GLY A 62 -16.93 10.39 21.32
N GLU A 63 -15.83 10.54 22.06
CA GLU A 63 -14.47 10.40 21.54
C GLU A 63 -14.11 8.97 21.13
N GLU A 64 -14.65 7.94 21.80
CA GLU A 64 -14.35 6.55 21.45
C GLU A 64 -14.86 6.17 20.05
N VAL A 65 -16.07 6.60 19.72
CA VAL A 65 -16.68 6.33 18.40
C VAL A 65 -16.01 7.18 17.32
N LEU A 66 -15.66 8.43 17.65
CA LEU A 66 -14.88 9.30 16.77
C LEU A 66 -13.50 8.69 16.47
N SER A 67 -12.79 8.18 17.48
CA SER A 67 -11.50 7.53 17.30
C SER A 67 -11.60 6.30 16.40
N ALA A 68 -12.68 5.53 16.54
CA ALA A 68 -12.95 4.40 15.66
C ALA A 68 -13.22 4.86 14.21
N PHE A 69 -14.01 5.92 14.01
CA PHE A 69 -14.25 6.50 12.70
C PHE A 69 -12.96 6.95 12.03
N ASP A 70 -12.08 7.64 12.77
CA ASP A 70 -10.80 8.12 12.26
C ASP A 70 -9.84 6.97 11.94
N ALA A 71 -9.81 5.91 12.76
CA ALA A 71 -8.94 4.74 12.57
C ALA A 71 -9.30 3.86 11.37
N LEU A 72 -10.58 3.80 10.97
CA LEU A 72 -10.99 3.04 9.78
C LEU A 72 -10.46 3.70 8.52
N ALA A 73 -9.57 3.05 7.78
CA ALA A 73 -8.99 3.63 6.57
C ALA A 73 -9.93 3.55 5.34
N PRO A 74 -10.67 2.45 5.09
CA PRO A 74 -11.59 2.38 3.95
C PRO A 74 -12.79 3.31 4.13
N TYR A 75 -13.14 4.06 3.09
CA TYR A 75 -14.28 4.99 3.15
C TYR A 75 -15.60 4.26 3.32
N SER A 76 -15.76 3.06 2.73
CA SER A 76 -16.96 2.25 2.96
C SER A 76 -17.12 1.84 4.43
N TYR A 77 -16.03 1.53 5.13
CA TYR A 77 -16.05 1.17 6.56
C TYR A 77 -16.41 2.39 7.42
N LYS A 78 -15.88 3.58 7.08
CA LYS A 78 -16.32 4.84 7.68
C LYS A 78 -17.82 5.06 7.45
N CYS A 79 -18.31 4.81 6.24
CA CYS A 79 -19.73 4.93 5.92
C CYS A 79 -20.60 3.93 6.69
N ASP A 80 -20.14 2.69 6.91
CA ASP A 80 -20.83 1.69 7.73
C ASP A 80 -20.99 2.19 9.17
N LEU A 81 -19.92 2.69 9.81
CA LEU A 81 -20.02 3.25 11.16
C LEU A 81 -20.96 4.46 11.17
N ALA A 82 -20.76 5.41 10.25
CA ALA A 82 -21.57 6.63 10.16
C ALA A 82 -23.06 6.34 10.02
N ARG A 83 -23.47 5.42 9.15
CA ARG A 83 -24.90 5.10 8.99
C ARG A 83 -25.49 4.45 10.24
N TYR A 84 -24.74 3.62 10.97
CA TYR A 84 -25.24 3.07 12.24
C TYR A 84 -25.40 4.17 13.29
N CYS A 85 -24.47 5.12 13.35
CA CYS A 85 -24.57 6.31 14.19
C CYS A 85 -25.83 7.14 13.85
N LEU A 86 -26.10 7.38 12.57
CA LEU A 86 -27.29 8.09 12.11
C LEU A 86 -28.58 7.34 12.46
N MET A 87 -28.62 6.02 12.23
CA MET A 87 -29.77 5.17 12.60
C MET A 87 -30.02 5.17 14.11
N TYR A 88 -28.96 5.18 14.92
CA TYR A 88 -29.08 5.23 16.37
C TYR A 88 -29.60 6.58 16.87
N VAL A 89 -29.10 7.70 16.33
CA VAL A 89 -29.44 9.05 16.84
C VAL A 89 -30.75 9.58 16.24
N TYR A 90 -30.92 9.49 14.93
CA TYR A 90 -32.07 10.07 14.22
C TYR A 90 -33.15 9.05 13.83
N GLY A 91 -32.74 7.82 13.52
CA GLY A 91 -33.62 6.86 12.86
C GLY A 91 -33.93 7.27 11.42
N GLY A 92 -35.13 6.93 10.92
CA GLY A 92 -35.51 7.20 9.53
C GLY A 92 -34.97 6.16 8.55
N ILE A 93 -34.84 6.51 7.27
CA ILE A 93 -34.27 5.64 6.22
C ILE A 93 -32.85 6.08 5.89
N TYR A 94 -31.92 5.13 5.89
CA TYR A 94 -30.63 5.29 5.21
C TYR A 94 -30.63 4.50 3.89
N PHE A 95 -30.07 5.07 2.83
CA PHE A 95 -29.87 4.38 1.57
C PHE A 95 -28.56 4.78 0.87
N ASP A 96 -27.82 3.81 0.33
CA ASP A 96 -26.57 4.08 -0.41
C ASP A 96 -26.83 4.92 -1.67
N LEU A 97 -25.80 5.63 -2.12
CA LEU A 97 -25.82 6.51 -3.30
C LEU A 97 -26.34 5.79 -4.57
N ALA A 98 -25.98 4.51 -4.74
CA ALA A 98 -26.35 3.71 -5.91
C ALA A 98 -27.78 3.13 -5.84
N ILE A 99 -28.48 3.28 -4.71
CA ILE A 99 -29.81 2.68 -4.52
C ILE A 99 -30.86 3.52 -5.21
N LYS A 100 -31.60 2.90 -6.12
CA LYS A 100 -32.80 3.48 -6.68
C LYS A 100 -34.01 2.98 -5.90
N MET A 101 -34.64 3.85 -5.11
CA MET A 101 -35.92 3.58 -4.46
C MET A 101 -37.02 3.51 -5.52
N LEU A 102 -37.84 2.46 -5.47
CA LEU A 102 -38.85 2.16 -6.49
C LEU A 102 -40.28 2.25 -5.94
N ASN A 103 -40.49 1.83 -4.70
CA ASN A 103 -41.80 1.89 -4.04
C ASN A 103 -41.65 2.30 -2.58
N PRO A 104 -42.71 2.84 -1.94
CA PRO A 104 -42.70 3.09 -0.50
C PRO A 104 -42.45 1.79 0.29
N TRP A 105 -41.51 1.85 1.22
CA TRP A 105 -41.28 0.82 2.23
C TRP A 105 -42.27 1.00 3.40
N ASN A 106 -43.42 0.33 3.32
CA ASN A 106 -44.49 0.43 4.31
C ASN A 106 -44.18 -0.46 5.53
N ILE A 107 -43.46 0.09 6.51
CA ILE A 107 -43.01 -0.67 7.69
C ILE A 107 -44.09 -0.64 8.79
N PRO A 108 -44.64 -1.79 9.22
CA PRO A 108 -45.69 -1.82 10.24
C PRO A 108 -45.22 -1.27 11.60
N GLN A 109 -46.11 -0.58 12.33
CA GLN A 109 -45.78 0.11 13.58
C GLN A 109 -45.22 -0.79 14.70
N ARG A 110 -45.46 -2.10 14.65
CA ARG A 110 -44.92 -3.06 15.63
C ARG A 110 -43.40 -3.26 15.51
N TYR A 111 -42.80 -2.91 14.38
CA TYR A 111 -41.38 -3.09 14.13
C TYR A 111 -40.61 -1.82 14.51
N GLY A 112 -39.45 -1.98 15.15
CA GLY A 112 -38.58 -0.89 15.58
C GLY A 112 -37.36 -0.66 14.67
N ALA A 113 -37.01 -1.65 13.86
CA ALA A 113 -35.94 -1.60 12.87
C ALA A 113 -36.32 -2.43 11.64
N ALA A 114 -35.75 -2.10 10.48
CA ALA A 114 -35.94 -2.83 9.24
C ALA A 114 -34.66 -2.82 8.39
N ALA A 115 -34.40 -3.95 7.72
CA ALA A 115 -33.24 -4.14 6.86
C ALA A 115 -33.53 -5.29 5.87
N PHE A 116 -32.52 -5.71 5.10
CA PHE A 116 -32.63 -6.83 4.18
C PHE A 116 -31.49 -7.79 4.39
N MET A 117 -31.77 -9.09 4.41
CA MET A 117 -30.74 -10.12 4.47
C MET A 117 -30.17 -10.39 3.08
N GLU A 118 -28.89 -10.71 3.01
CA GLU A 118 -28.20 -11.06 1.77
C GLU A 118 -27.22 -12.19 2.01
N ASN A 119 -27.37 -13.29 1.27
CA ASN A 119 -26.42 -14.40 1.30
C ASN A 119 -25.29 -14.14 0.30
N TYR A 120 -24.06 -14.10 0.81
CA TYR A 120 -22.84 -14.04 0.01
C TYR A 120 -22.25 -15.44 -0.12
N ASP A 121 -21.84 -15.80 -1.33
CA ASP A 121 -21.09 -17.04 -1.54
C ASP A 121 -19.81 -17.05 -0.69
N GLY A 122 -19.58 -18.15 0.03
CA GLY A 122 -18.38 -18.32 0.86
C GLY A 122 -18.38 -17.58 2.20
N MET A 123 -19.46 -16.87 2.55
CA MET A 123 -19.61 -16.21 3.85
C MET A 123 -20.32 -17.12 4.87
N GLU A 124 -19.65 -17.41 5.99
CA GLU A 124 -20.18 -18.31 7.04
C GLU A 124 -21.32 -17.70 7.87
N CYS A 125 -21.47 -16.37 7.84
CA CYS A 125 -22.49 -15.67 8.61
C CYS A 125 -23.87 -15.80 7.96
N TRP A 126 -24.70 -16.70 8.48
CA TRP A 126 -26.07 -16.97 7.99
C TRP A 126 -27.09 -15.86 8.28
N VAL A 127 -26.77 -14.91 9.17
CA VAL A 127 -27.61 -13.73 9.48
C VAL A 127 -27.16 -12.46 8.76
N CYS A 128 -26.35 -12.58 7.70
CA CYS A 128 -25.81 -11.42 7.00
C CYS A 128 -26.92 -10.41 6.63
N THR A 129 -26.79 -9.21 7.18
CA THR A 129 -27.76 -8.12 6.99
C THR A 129 -27.12 -7.01 6.19
N GLN A 130 -27.73 -6.67 5.07
CA GLN A 130 -27.22 -5.71 4.13
C GLN A 130 -27.27 -4.28 4.71
N THR A 131 -26.25 -3.47 4.43
CA THR A 131 -26.00 -2.17 5.08
C THR A 131 -26.42 -0.93 4.26
N SER A 132 -26.94 -1.13 3.05
CA SER A 132 -27.21 -0.08 2.04
C SER A 132 -28.65 0.38 1.96
N LEU A 133 -29.61 -0.30 2.61
CA LEU A 133 -30.98 0.16 2.73
C LEU A 133 -31.53 -0.26 4.08
N LEU A 134 -31.64 0.71 4.98
CA LEU A 134 -31.93 0.50 6.41
C LEU A 134 -33.05 1.43 6.84
N TRP A 135 -33.85 0.99 7.82
CA TRP A 135 -34.77 1.87 8.53
C TRP A 135 -34.76 1.59 10.04
N SER A 136 -34.97 2.64 10.84
CA SER A 136 -35.09 2.48 12.30
C SER A 136 -35.86 3.59 13.00
N LEU A 137 -36.41 3.27 14.16
CA LEU A 137 -36.63 4.26 15.23
C LEU A 137 -35.28 4.65 15.86
N PRO A 138 -35.12 5.85 16.44
CA PRO A 138 -33.91 6.21 17.19
C PRO A 138 -33.77 5.38 18.47
N GLY A 139 -32.53 5.24 18.96
CA GLY A 139 -32.19 4.59 20.24
C GLY A 139 -32.22 3.06 20.22
N ARG A 140 -32.27 2.45 19.03
CA ARG A 140 -32.42 1.00 18.88
C ARG A 140 -31.13 0.23 19.21
N PRO A 141 -31.21 -0.89 19.97
CA PRO A 141 -30.04 -1.63 20.45
C PRO A 141 -29.21 -2.27 19.33
N GLU A 142 -29.83 -2.62 18.22
CA GLU A 142 -29.16 -3.17 17.03
C GLU A 142 -27.96 -2.31 16.61
N TRP A 143 -28.19 -0.99 16.52
CA TRP A 143 -27.18 -0.03 16.09
C TRP A 143 -26.14 0.24 17.17
N LYS A 144 -26.56 0.32 18.44
CA LYS A 144 -25.61 0.51 19.55
C LYS A 144 -24.61 -0.64 19.63
N ILE A 145 -25.09 -1.88 19.50
CA ILE A 145 -24.25 -3.07 19.47
C ILE A 145 -23.32 -3.04 18.26
N ALA A 146 -23.82 -2.65 17.08
CA ALA A 146 -22.99 -2.54 15.88
C ALA A 146 -21.86 -1.50 16.07
N ILE A 147 -22.19 -0.31 16.58
CA ILE A 147 -21.22 0.76 16.88
C ILE A 147 -20.16 0.26 17.87
N ASP A 148 -20.58 -0.34 18.99
CA ASP A 148 -19.67 -0.83 20.03
C ASP A 148 -18.74 -1.93 19.51
N ASN A 149 -19.26 -2.82 18.67
CA ASN A 149 -18.46 -3.86 18.03
C ASN A 149 -17.45 -3.29 17.03
N ILE A 150 -17.80 -2.23 16.29
CA ILE A 150 -16.84 -1.54 15.41
C ILE A 150 -15.73 -0.89 16.24
N VAL A 151 -16.08 -0.22 17.35
CA VAL A 151 -15.09 0.34 18.29
C VAL A 151 -14.18 -0.75 18.85
N ALA A 152 -14.72 -1.91 19.20
CA ALA A 152 -13.92 -3.05 19.65
C ALA A 152 -13.03 -3.59 18.51
N ASN A 153 -13.53 -3.66 17.29
CA ASN A 153 -12.78 -4.14 16.12
C ASN A 153 -11.63 -3.20 15.76
N THR A 154 -11.81 -1.89 15.82
CA THR A 154 -10.73 -0.92 15.57
C THR A 154 -9.66 -1.00 16.65
N ARG A 155 -10.05 -1.10 17.93
CA ARG A 155 -9.12 -1.30 19.06
C ARG A 155 -8.26 -2.56 18.91
N ASN A 156 -8.87 -3.64 18.42
CA ASN A 156 -8.21 -4.94 18.29
C ASN A 156 -7.67 -5.23 16.88
N ARG A 157 -7.83 -4.30 15.93
CA ARG A 157 -7.48 -4.47 14.50
C ARG A 157 -8.04 -5.76 13.89
N PHE A 158 -9.32 -6.01 14.10
CA PHE A 158 -9.97 -7.28 13.76
C PHE A 158 -10.41 -7.38 12.28
N TYR A 159 -9.76 -8.23 11.48
CA TYR A 159 -10.12 -8.43 10.06
C TYR A 159 -11.26 -9.43 9.83
N GLY A 160 -11.36 -10.46 10.67
CA GLY A 160 -12.25 -11.59 10.43
C GLY A 160 -11.94 -12.38 9.14
N PRO A 161 -12.78 -13.36 8.79
CA PRO A 161 -12.59 -14.23 7.63
C PRO A 161 -13.04 -13.63 6.29
N HIS A 162 -13.71 -12.47 6.30
CA HIS A 162 -14.18 -11.76 5.11
C HIS A 162 -14.25 -10.26 5.40
N ASP A 163 -14.11 -9.42 4.36
CA ASP A 163 -14.16 -7.96 4.46
C ASP A 163 -15.49 -7.37 5.00
N HIS A 164 -16.52 -8.19 5.23
CA HIS A 164 -17.80 -7.77 5.81
C HIS A 164 -17.86 -7.92 7.34
N TYR A 165 -16.85 -8.54 7.95
CA TYR A 165 -16.78 -8.79 9.39
C TYR A 165 -16.35 -7.58 10.23
N PRO A 166 -15.47 -6.68 9.73
CA PRO A 166 -15.05 -5.50 10.49
C PRO A 166 -16.17 -4.52 10.80
N THR A 167 -17.05 -4.24 9.82
CA THR A 167 -18.06 -3.16 9.91
C THR A 167 -19.37 -3.46 9.20
N ALA A 168 -19.36 -4.31 8.17
CA ALA A 168 -20.48 -4.44 7.24
C ALA A 168 -21.44 -5.57 7.61
N GLY A 169 -22.00 -6.26 6.61
CA GLY A 169 -23.23 -7.03 6.79
C GLY A 169 -23.12 -8.25 7.71
N ALA A 170 -21.94 -8.84 7.85
CA ALA A 170 -21.73 -9.90 8.83
C ALA A 170 -21.80 -9.34 10.27
N LEU A 171 -21.18 -8.18 10.52
CA LEU A 171 -21.26 -7.51 11.82
C LEU A 171 -22.68 -7.01 12.12
N LEU A 172 -23.33 -6.40 11.14
CA LEU A 172 -24.69 -5.89 11.31
C LEU A 172 -25.67 -7.03 11.62
N GLY A 173 -25.58 -8.13 10.88
CA GLY A 173 -26.38 -9.32 11.09
C GLY A 173 -26.24 -9.90 12.50
N ARG A 174 -25.00 -10.05 12.98
CA ARG A 174 -24.74 -10.47 14.37
C ARG A 174 -25.28 -9.47 15.40
N SER A 175 -25.26 -8.18 15.08
CA SER A 175 -25.79 -7.13 15.98
C SER A 175 -27.32 -7.17 16.07
N PHE A 176 -28.02 -7.45 14.96
CA PHE A 176 -29.46 -7.69 14.93
C PHE A 176 -29.83 -8.93 15.74
N ALA A 177 -29.13 -10.05 15.51
CA ALA A 177 -29.35 -11.28 16.27
C ALA A 177 -29.08 -11.10 17.78
N ALA A 178 -28.02 -10.38 18.14
CA ALA A 178 -27.70 -10.06 19.55
C ALA A 178 -28.79 -9.20 20.20
N ALA A 179 -29.31 -8.19 19.49
CA ALA A 179 -30.42 -7.37 19.99
C ALA A 179 -31.69 -8.18 20.23
N MET A 180 -32.01 -9.15 19.37
CA MET A 180 -33.10 -10.10 19.61
C MET A 180 -32.83 -10.96 20.85
N ALA A 181 -31.62 -11.51 20.98
CA ALA A 181 -31.25 -12.37 22.10
C ALA A 181 -31.39 -11.66 23.46
N LEU A 182 -31.12 -10.35 23.54
CA LEU A 182 -31.33 -9.55 24.75
C LEU A 182 -32.80 -9.51 25.21
N LYS A 183 -33.76 -9.69 24.29
CA LYS A 183 -35.21 -9.71 24.57
C LYS A 183 -35.73 -11.10 24.94
N LYS A 184 -34.84 -12.10 25.01
CA LYS A 184 -35.16 -13.52 25.31
C LYS A 184 -36.13 -14.12 24.29
N GLN A 185 -36.76 -15.27 24.59
CA GLN A 185 -37.74 -15.92 23.70
C GLN A 185 -39.17 -15.42 23.99
N SER A 186 -39.39 -14.10 23.97
CA SER A 186 -40.72 -13.51 24.17
C SER A 186 -41.41 -13.21 22.83
N ALA A 187 -42.73 -13.11 22.81
CA ALA A 187 -43.47 -12.75 21.60
C ALA A 187 -43.10 -11.34 21.05
N ASP A 188 -42.61 -10.44 21.92
CA ASP A 188 -42.17 -9.08 21.58
C ASP A 188 -40.74 -9.03 21.00
N THR A 189 -40.11 -10.20 20.84
CA THR A 189 -38.72 -10.31 20.35
C THR A 189 -38.61 -10.10 18.85
N ASP A 190 -39.67 -10.42 18.10
CA ASP A 190 -39.73 -10.29 16.64
C ASP A 190 -40.19 -8.88 16.21
N ASP A 191 -39.42 -7.87 16.61
CA ASP A 191 -39.67 -6.45 16.28
C ASP A 191 -38.70 -5.90 15.22
N GLN A 192 -38.13 -6.78 14.40
CA GLN A 192 -37.27 -6.46 13.25
C GLN A 192 -37.96 -6.85 11.94
N PHE A 193 -38.10 -5.91 11.00
CA PHE A 193 -38.73 -6.13 9.70
C PHE A 193 -37.67 -6.46 8.63
N LEU A 194 -37.28 -7.73 8.55
CA LEU A 194 -36.17 -8.19 7.70
C LEU A 194 -36.66 -8.75 6.36
N GLY A 195 -36.40 -8.02 5.28
CA GLY A 195 -36.60 -8.50 3.90
C GLY A 195 -35.43 -9.30 3.36
N GLU A 196 -35.42 -9.51 2.05
CA GLU A 196 -34.38 -10.23 1.33
C GLU A 196 -33.85 -9.41 0.15
N VAL A 197 -32.54 -9.49 -0.07
CA VAL A 197 -31.90 -9.09 -1.31
C VAL A 197 -32.00 -10.23 -2.31
N ARG A 198 -32.42 -9.94 -3.55
CA ARG A 198 -32.57 -10.95 -4.61
C ARG A 198 -31.84 -10.55 -5.88
N TYR A 199 -31.12 -11.51 -6.45
CA TYR A 199 -30.48 -11.40 -7.76
C TYR A 199 -31.47 -11.86 -8.83
N ILE A 200 -31.97 -10.93 -9.64
CA ILE A 200 -32.97 -11.24 -10.69
C ILE A 200 -32.33 -11.57 -12.04
N THR A 201 -31.04 -11.27 -12.21
CA THR A 201 -30.23 -11.68 -13.37
C THR A 201 -28.84 -12.14 -12.90
N PRO A 202 -28.73 -13.27 -12.17
CA PRO A 202 -27.47 -13.71 -11.57
C PRO A 202 -26.36 -13.98 -12.60
N GLU A 203 -26.75 -14.40 -13.81
CA GLU A 203 -25.85 -14.70 -14.93
C GLU A 203 -25.28 -13.45 -15.63
N ARG A 204 -25.82 -12.26 -15.34
CA ARG A 204 -25.42 -11.01 -16.00
C ARG A 204 -24.33 -10.31 -15.18
N GLN A 205 -23.37 -9.71 -15.87
CA GLN A 205 -22.46 -8.70 -15.30
C GLN A 205 -22.76 -7.33 -15.94
N PRO A 206 -23.21 -6.30 -15.19
CA PRO A 206 -23.49 -6.30 -13.75
C PRO A 206 -24.79 -7.05 -13.43
N GLN A 207 -24.84 -7.64 -12.24
CA GLN A 207 -26.06 -8.27 -11.74
C GLN A 207 -27.12 -7.20 -11.40
N ASN A 208 -28.36 -7.45 -11.78
CA ASN A 208 -29.50 -6.66 -11.29
C ASN A 208 -29.94 -7.21 -9.94
N VAL A 209 -29.92 -6.36 -8.91
CA VAL A 209 -30.20 -6.73 -7.52
C VAL A 209 -31.37 -5.91 -7.01
N VAL A 210 -32.32 -6.54 -6.34
CA VAL A 210 -33.53 -5.90 -5.81
C VAL A 210 -33.72 -6.19 -4.34
N TYR A 211 -34.37 -5.26 -3.65
CA TYR A 211 -34.71 -5.34 -2.22
C TYR A 211 -36.18 -5.68 -2.10
N VAL A 212 -36.50 -6.86 -1.56
CA VAL A 212 -37.86 -7.36 -1.42
C VAL A 212 -38.24 -7.44 0.05
N SER A 213 -39.25 -6.68 0.47
CA SER A 213 -39.71 -6.66 1.86
C SER A 213 -40.51 -7.92 2.21
N PRO A 214 -40.74 -8.22 3.50
CA PRO A 214 -41.53 -9.38 3.94
C PRO A 214 -42.96 -9.46 3.35
N ASP A 215 -43.56 -8.30 3.07
CA ASP A 215 -44.86 -8.17 2.40
C ASP A 215 -44.78 -8.23 0.86
N LYS A 216 -43.63 -8.68 0.33
CA LYS A 216 -43.35 -8.95 -1.10
C LYS A 216 -43.37 -7.70 -1.98
N VAL A 217 -43.10 -6.54 -1.41
CA VAL A 217 -42.93 -5.29 -2.16
C VAL A 217 -41.48 -5.16 -2.61
N LEU A 218 -41.29 -4.79 -3.86
CA LEU A 218 -39.98 -4.42 -4.38
C LEU A 218 -39.69 -2.98 -3.96
N VAL A 219 -38.88 -2.80 -2.92
CA VAL A 219 -38.63 -1.48 -2.30
C VAL A 219 -37.63 -0.67 -3.13
N GLY A 220 -36.57 -1.30 -3.59
CA GLY A 220 -35.52 -0.64 -4.36
C GLY A 220 -34.70 -1.61 -5.20
N GLN A 221 -33.78 -1.05 -5.97
CA GLN A 221 -32.82 -1.82 -6.77
C GLN A 221 -31.42 -1.19 -6.73
N ARG A 222 -30.40 -2.02 -6.97
CA ARG A 222 -29.03 -1.61 -7.25
C ARG A 222 -28.45 -2.42 -8.40
N ASN A 223 -27.58 -1.79 -9.16
CA ASN A 223 -26.72 -2.44 -10.15
C ASN A 223 -25.28 -2.05 -9.81
N LYS A 224 -24.38 -3.03 -9.68
CA LYS A 224 -22.94 -2.81 -9.48
C LYS A 224 -22.14 -3.70 -10.43
N LEU A 225 -21.12 -3.16 -11.11
CA LEU A 225 -20.22 -3.97 -11.96
C LEU A 225 -19.15 -4.66 -11.14
N LYS A 226 -18.61 -3.97 -10.11
CA LYS A 226 -17.49 -4.47 -9.32
C LYS A 226 -17.68 -4.16 -7.84
N ALA A 227 -17.36 -5.13 -6.98
CA ALA A 227 -17.40 -4.92 -5.53
C ALA A 227 -16.34 -3.90 -5.10
N GLY A 228 -16.72 -3.01 -4.17
CA GLY A 228 -15.83 -1.99 -3.60
C GLY A 228 -15.43 -0.83 -4.50
N ASP A 229 -15.74 -0.90 -5.80
CA ASP A 229 -15.42 0.14 -6.77
C ASP A 229 -16.62 1.05 -6.99
N VAL A 230 -16.49 2.33 -6.64
CA VAL A 230 -17.52 3.35 -6.81
C VAL A 230 -17.18 4.34 -7.93
N THR A 231 -16.02 4.18 -8.59
CA THR A 231 -15.62 5.04 -9.71
C THR A 231 -16.58 4.92 -10.90
N GLU A 232 -17.25 3.77 -11.04
CA GLU A 232 -18.33 3.54 -12.02
C GLU A 232 -19.52 4.50 -11.87
N LEU A 233 -19.70 5.08 -10.68
CA LEU A 233 -20.74 6.07 -10.41
C LEU A 233 -20.34 7.49 -10.84
N GLY A 234 -19.15 7.64 -11.45
CA GLY A 234 -18.56 8.93 -11.83
C GLY A 234 -17.86 9.64 -10.67
N MET A 235 -17.46 8.88 -9.63
CA MET A 235 -16.77 9.42 -8.44
C MET A 235 -15.25 9.35 -8.61
N THR A 236 -14.55 10.38 -8.14
CA THR A 236 -13.08 10.45 -8.04
C THR A 236 -12.66 10.58 -6.57
N GLY A 237 -11.39 10.31 -6.26
CA GLY A 237 -10.87 10.36 -4.88
C GLY A 237 -11.49 9.30 -3.96
N THR A 238 -11.61 8.06 -4.47
CA THR A 238 -12.25 6.96 -3.76
C THR A 238 -11.25 5.84 -3.50
N ASN A 239 -11.43 5.08 -2.42
CA ASN A 239 -10.62 3.89 -2.14
C ASN A 239 -11.44 2.59 -2.23
N ASN A 240 -10.75 1.46 -2.39
CA ASN A 240 -11.37 0.14 -2.48
C ASN A 240 -11.12 -0.65 -1.18
N TYR A 241 -12.19 -0.91 -0.44
CA TYR A 241 -12.08 -1.60 0.84
C TYR A 241 -11.68 -3.08 0.73
N CYS A 242 -12.03 -3.75 -0.37
CA CYS A 242 -11.62 -5.14 -0.59
C CYS A 242 -10.09 -5.21 -0.73
N ASP A 243 -9.51 -4.29 -1.50
CA ASP A 243 -8.05 -4.20 -1.69
C ASP A 243 -7.35 -3.88 -0.36
N MET A 244 -7.85 -2.89 0.39
CA MET A 244 -7.29 -2.51 1.70
C MET A 244 -7.43 -3.64 2.75
N TRP A 245 -8.53 -4.38 2.74
CA TRP A 245 -8.73 -5.52 3.64
C TRP A 245 -7.77 -6.68 3.32
N LYS A 246 -7.60 -7.02 2.03
CA LYS A 246 -6.62 -8.01 1.57
C LYS A 246 -5.20 -7.58 1.92
N ALA A 247 -4.91 -6.29 1.79
CA ALA A 247 -3.64 -5.66 2.13
C ALA A 247 -3.39 -5.56 3.65
N LYS A 248 -4.36 -5.86 4.52
CA LYS A 248 -4.23 -5.67 5.97
C LYS A 248 -3.96 -4.22 6.40
N GLN A 249 -4.64 -3.28 5.75
CA GLN A 249 -4.53 -1.84 6.02
C GLN A 249 -5.87 -1.15 6.36
N ALA A 250 -6.90 -1.93 6.72
CA ALA A 250 -8.23 -1.43 7.02
C ALA A 250 -8.28 -0.50 8.27
N TYR A 251 -7.25 -0.52 9.11
CA TYR A 251 -7.14 0.29 10.34
C TYR A 251 -5.97 1.29 10.28
N GLY A 252 -5.49 1.62 9.07
CA GLY A 252 -4.40 2.57 8.87
C GLY A 252 -3.01 1.99 9.10
N GLU A 253 -2.87 0.66 9.07
CA GLU A 253 -1.57 0.00 9.09
C GLU A 253 -0.72 0.43 7.89
N LYS A 254 0.56 0.71 8.12
CA LYS A 254 1.52 0.99 7.04
C LYS A 254 2.06 -0.30 6.44
N ASP A 255 2.33 -1.28 7.29
CA ASP A 255 2.87 -2.57 6.92
C ASP A 255 1.75 -3.56 6.67
N HIS A 256 1.97 -4.45 5.70
CA HIS A 256 1.06 -5.56 5.45
C HIS A 256 1.53 -6.77 6.24
N ILE A 257 0.67 -7.27 7.13
CA ILE A 257 1.02 -8.38 8.04
C ILE A 257 -0.03 -9.48 7.91
N TRP A 258 0.37 -10.61 7.36
CA TRP A 258 -0.48 -11.79 7.24
C TRP A 258 -0.01 -12.90 8.15
N VAL A 259 -0.95 -13.53 8.84
CA VAL A 259 -0.72 -14.77 9.58
C VAL A 259 -0.94 -15.95 8.64
N ALA A 260 -0.28 -17.08 8.89
CA ALA A 260 -0.41 -18.31 8.10
C ALA A 260 -1.86 -18.78 7.85
N SER A 261 -2.78 -18.51 8.77
CA SER A 261 -4.20 -18.87 8.66
C SER A 261 -5.04 -17.86 7.88
N ASP A 262 -4.42 -16.85 7.25
CA ASP A 262 -5.15 -15.89 6.44
C ASP A 262 -5.80 -16.58 5.24
N ARG A 263 -7.08 -16.30 5.00
CA ARG A 263 -7.85 -16.96 3.93
C ARG A 263 -7.34 -16.62 2.52
N ASN A 264 -6.60 -15.53 2.36
CA ASN A 264 -5.99 -15.19 1.07
C ASN A 264 -4.69 -15.97 0.80
N ILE A 265 -4.17 -16.69 1.80
CA ILE A 265 -3.05 -17.61 1.63
C ILE A 265 -3.61 -18.99 1.29
N VAL A 266 -3.23 -19.52 0.13
CA VAL A 266 -3.57 -20.87 -0.28
C VAL A 266 -2.43 -21.80 0.09
N ILE A 267 -2.76 -22.86 0.83
CA ILE A 267 -1.83 -23.92 1.19
C ILE A 267 -1.87 -24.99 0.10
N ASP A 268 -0.70 -25.41 -0.35
CA ASP A 268 -0.54 -26.35 -1.44
C ASP A 268 0.10 -27.67 -0.94
N GLU A 269 0.39 -28.60 -1.84
CA GLU A 269 0.72 -29.99 -1.55
C GLU A 269 1.82 -30.22 -0.50
N ALA A 270 2.84 -29.36 -0.44
CA ALA A 270 3.97 -29.53 0.49
C ALA A 270 3.73 -28.93 1.89
N GLY A 271 2.61 -28.23 2.10
CA GLY A 271 2.29 -27.53 3.33
C GLY A 271 1.06 -28.08 4.06
N ILE A 272 1.06 -28.01 5.39
CA ILE A 272 -0.09 -28.36 6.22
C ILE A 272 -0.40 -27.20 7.17
N LEU A 273 -1.61 -26.64 7.09
CA LEU A 273 -2.03 -25.60 8.03
C LEU A 273 -2.29 -26.19 9.42
N THR A 274 -1.67 -25.60 10.43
CA THR A 274 -1.85 -25.93 11.85
C THR A 274 -2.07 -24.65 12.66
N PRO A 275 -2.48 -24.73 13.94
CA PRO A 275 -2.58 -23.54 14.80
C PRO A 275 -1.26 -22.75 14.96
N SER A 276 -0.11 -23.39 14.78
CA SER A 276 1.21 -22.74 14.82
C SER A 276 1.64 -22.10 13.50
N GLY A 277 1.01 -22.45 12.38
CA GLY A 277 1.35 -21.95 11.06
C GLY A 277 1.33 -23.03 9.97
N ILE A 278 1.98 -22.75 8.84
CA ILE A 278 2.12 -23.69 7.71
C ILE A 278 3.32 -24.58 7.98
N VAL A 279 3.05 -25.83 8.38
CA VAL A 279 4.07 -26.83 8.68
C VAL A 279 4.51 -27.53 7.41
N VAL A 280 5.82 -27.68 7.24
CA VAL A 280 6.45 -28.46 6.18
C VAL A 280 7.27 -29.56 6.83
N THR A 281 6.97 -30.81 6.47
CA THR A 281 7.68 -31.98 7.00
C THR A 281 8.96 -32.23 6.20
N ARG A 282 10.03 -32.67 6.87
CA ARG A 282 11.26 -33.07 6.18
C ARG A 282 10.96 -34.09 5.08
N GLY A 283 11.54 -33.89 3.91
CA GLY A 283 11.36 -34.74 2.73
C GLY A 283 10.31 -34.23 1.74
N GLU A 284 9.45 -33.28 2.14
CA GLU A 284 8.44 -32.67 1.26
C GLU A 284 9.07 -31.83 0.15
N LYS A 285 8.49 -31.89 -1.04
CA LYS A 285 8.96 -31.19 -2.24
C LYS A 285 7.80 -30.53 -2.96
N GLY A 286 8.07 -29.37 -3.55
CA GLY A 286 7.07 -28.64 -4.32
C GLY A 286 6.62 -27.37 -3.63
N ARG A 287 5.45 -26.86 -4.00
CA ARG A 287 4.93 -25.60 -3.48
C ARG A 287 4.27 -25.82 -2.13
N VAL A 288 4.64 -24.99 -1.16
CA VAL A 288 4.08 -24.99 0.20
C VAL A 288 2.86 -24.10 0.26
N MET A 289 2.96 -22.90 -0.32
CA MET A 289 1.89 -21.92 -0.32
C MET A 289 2.01 -20.95 -1.49
N TYR A 290 0.90 -20.29 -1.80
CA TYR A 290 0.84 -19.10 -2.63
C TYR A 290 -0.17 -18.08 -2.10
N GLY A 291 -0.02 -16.81 -2.49
CA GLY A 291 -0.73 -15.69 -1.88
C GLY A 291 0.05 -15.07 -0.72
N PRO A 292 -0.54 -14.16 0.07
CA PRO A 292 -1.82 -13.47 -0.18
C PRO A 292 -1.83 -12.74 -1.53
N PHE A 293 -3.02 -12.43 -2.03
CA PHE A 293 -3.21 -11.66 -3.27
C PHE A 293 -3.44 -10.18 -2.92
N VAL A 294 -2.46 -9.33 -3.23
CA VAL A 294 -2.48 -7.92 -2.83
C VAL A 294 -2.17 -7.00 -4.01
N SER A 295 -2.87 -5.85 -4.08
CA SER A 295 -2.52 -4.78 -5.01
C SER A 295 -1.45 -3.89 -4.39
N LEU A 296 -0.32 -3.72 -5.07
CA LEU A 296 0.83 -2.94 -4.60
C LEU A 296 1.10 -1.78 -5.55
N ASN A 297 1.46 -0.63 -4.99
CA ASN A 297 1.89 0.53 -5.79
C ASN A 297 3.33 0.34 -6.29
N SER A 298 3.79 1.20 -7.20
CA SER A 298 5.22 1.28 -7.51
C SER A 298 6.04 1.59 -6.26
N GLY A 299 7.28 1.11 -6.21
CA GLY A 299 8.20 1.35 -5.10
C GLY A 299 8.99 0.11 -4.73
N GLN A 300 9.76 0.20 -3.65
CA GLN A 300 10.53 -0.92 -3.13
C GLN A 300 9.83 -1.58 -1.96
N TYR A 301 10.02 -2.89 -1.87
CA TYR A 301 9.36 -3.71 -0.89
C TYR A 301 10.35 -4.64 -0.20
N LYS A 302 10.28 -4.65 1.13
CA LYS A 302 10.91 -5.65 1.99
C LYS A 302 9.86 -6.72 2.30
N LEU A 303 10.06 -7.94 1.81
CA LEU A 303 9.22 -9.11 2.09
C LEU A 303 9.94 -10.01 3.07
N THR A 304 9.35 -10.26 4.23
CA THR A 304 9.91 -11.10 5.29
C THR A 304 8.97 -12.26 5.59
N PHE A 305 9.49 -13.47 5.52
CA PHE A 305 8.84 -14.67 6.05
C PHE A 305 9.37 -14.95 7.44
N GLU A 306 8.49 -15.04 8.42
CA GLU A 306 8.81 -15.44 9.78
C GLU A 306 8.55 -16.94 9.95
N PHE A 307 9.46 -17.60 10.66
CA PHE A 307 9.42 -19.03 10.92
C PHE A 307 9.48 -19.32 12.41
N CYS A 308 9.01 -20.49 12.83
CA CYS A 308 9.19 -20.96 14.21
C CYS A 308 10.64 -21.41 14.47
N ASP A 309 11.06 -21.36 15.74
CA ASP A 309 12.44 -21.60 16.24
C ASP A 309 13.12 -22.91 15.81
N ASN A 310 12.34 -23.90 15.38
CA ASN A 310 12.81 -25.20 14.93
C ASN A 310 13.00 -25.29 13.40
N THR A 311 12.79 -24.20 12.67
CA THR A 311 12.82 -24.22 11.21
C THR A 311 14.25 -24.25 10.68
N THR A 312 14.52 -25.22 9.80
CA THR A 312 15.80 -25.41 9.12
C THR A 312 15.58 -25.67 7.65
N PHE A 313 16.41 -25.09 6.79
CA PHE A 313 16.46 -25.46 5.38
C PHE A 313 17.84 -25.21 4.77
N LYS A 314 18.10 -25.87 3.65
CA LYS A 314 19.26 -25.58 2.80
C LYS A 314 18.84 -24.86 1.51
N ASN A 315 17.74 -25.28 0.88
CA ASN A 315 17.20 -24.67 -0.34
C ASN A 315 15.78 -24.17 -0.12
N LEU A 316 15.50 -22.95 -0.59
CA LEU A 316 14.16 -22.35 -0.58
C LEU A 316 14.01 -21.50 -1.85
N VAL A 317 12.86 -21.60 -2.50
CA VAL A 317 12.51 -20.68 -3.61
C VAL A 317 11.35 -19.81 -3.19
N ILE A 318 11.55 -18.50 -3.28
CA ILE A 318 10.50 -17.49 -3.13
C ILE A 318 10.26 -16.87 -4.51
N ASP A 319 9.09 -17.11 -5.06
CA ASP A 319 8.64 -16.55 -6.33
C ASP A 319 7.55 -15.50 -6.07
N ILE A 320 7.77 -14.30 -6.60
CA ILE A 320 6.84 -13.17 -6.52
C ILE A 320 6.26 -13.00 -7.91
N SER A 321 4.95 -13.14 -8.01
CA SER A 321 4.23 -13.09 -9.29
C SER A 321 2.97 -12.24 -9.18
N SER A 322 2.38 -11.87 -10.32
CA SER A 322 1.08 -11.19 -10.38
C SER A 322 0.14 -11.85 -11.37
N GLY A 323 -1.13 -11.44 -11.33
CA GLY A 323 -2.15 -11.94 -12.26
C GLY A 323 -2.39 -13.44 -12.11
N TYR A 324 -2.39 -13.94 -10.86
CA TYR A 324 -2.53 -15.36 -10.54
C TYR A 324 -1.40 -16.23 -11.12
N GLY A 325 -0.20 -15.65 -11.22
CA GLY A 325 1.00 -16.31 -11.73
C GLY A 325 1.24 -16.19 -13.22
N ALA A 326 0.42 -15.41 -13.92
CA ALA A 326 0.63 -15.14 -15.33
C ALA A 326 1.91 -14.33 -15.57
N ASP A 327 2.25 -13.43 -14.65
CA ASP A 327 3.37 -12.51 -14.78
C ASP A 327 4.38 -12.73 -13.64
N SER A 328 5.62 -13.09 -13.98
CA SER A 328 6.73 -13.17 -13.03
C SER A 328 7.22 -11.77 -12.67
N VAL A 329 7.21 -11.41 -11.39
CA VAL A 329 7.82 -10.15 -10.90
C VAL A 329 9.30 -10.39 -10.60
N VAL A 330 9.59 -11.35 -9.72
CA VAL A 330 10.96 -11.72 -9.36
C VAL A 330 10.97 -13.09 -8.68
N ARG A 331 12.07 -13.82 -8.84
CA ARG A 331 12.29 -15.12 -8.21
C ARG A 331 13.63 -15.14 -7.49
N TYR A 332 13.61 -15.59 -6.24
CA TYR A 332 14.79 -15.79 -5.40
C TYR A 332 15.02 -17.28 -5.21
N GLU A 333 16.23 -17.73 -5.50
CA GLU A 333 16.70 -19.08 -5.18
C GLU A 333 17.70 -18.97 -4.04
N ILE A 334 17.27 -19.38 -2.85
CA ILE A 334 18.02 -19.24 -1.61
C ILE A 334 18.72 -20.57 -1.34
N GLN A 335 20.04 -20.52 -1.22
CA GLN A 335 20.86 -21.68 -0.93
C GLN A 335 21.80 -21.37 0.23
N HIS A 336 21.86 -22.30 1.19
CA HIS A 336 22.85 -22.32 2.25
C HIS A 336 23.84 -23.47 2.03
N ASP A 337 25.06 -23.39 2.56
CA ASP A 337 26.03 -24.48 2.43
C ASP A 337 25.56 -25.73 3.20
N GLU A 338 24.97 -25.49 4.38
CA GLU A 338 24.42 -26.48 5.30
C GLU A 338 23.03 -26.05 5.81
N GLU A 339 22.26 -27.02 6.31
CA GLU A 339 20.96 -26.74 6.93
C GLU A 339 21.16 -25.85 8.17
N THR A 340 20.58 -24.65 8.12
CA THR A 340 20.76 -23.62 9.15
C THR A 340 19.43 -23.34 9.84
N LYS A 341 19.46 -23.08 11.16
CA LYS A 341 18.28 -22.60 11.89
C LYS A 341 17.96 -21.17 11.48
N ILE A 342 16.73 -20.94 11.05
CA ILE A 342 16.29 -19.67 10.46
C ILE A 342 14.98 -19.26 11.13
N TYR A 343 14.97 -18.08 11.74
CA TYR A 343 13.79 -17.47 12.38
C TYR A 343 13.04 -16.54 11.43
N GLU A 344 13.75 -15.94 10.49
CA GLU A 344 13.16 -15.13 9.44
C GLU A 344 14.02 -15.19 8.18
N HIS A 345 13.40 -14.99 7.03
CA HIS A 345 14.11 -14.78 5.77
C HIS A 345 13.51 -13.59 5.04
N THR A 346 14.38 -12.64 4.66
CA THR A 346 14.00 -11.39 4.00
C THR A 346 14.48 -11.38 2.56
N VAL A 347 13.61 -10.97 1.64
CA VAL A 347 13.95 -10.64 0.26
C VAL A 347 13.47 -9.23 -0.08
N PHE A 348 14.17 -8.58 -1.02
CA PHE A 348 13.87 -7.21 -1.44
C PHE A 348 13.55 -7.16 -2.92
N PHE A 349 12.38 -6.65 -3.27
CA PHE A 349 11.95 -6.49 -4.66
C PHE A 349 11.43 -5.09 -4.91
N SER A 350 11.14 -4.77 -6.17
CA SER A 350 10.62 -3.47 -6.55
C SER A 350 9.63 -3.57 -7.69
N LEU A 351 8.71 -2.61 -7.74
CA LEU A 351 7.70 -2.49 -8.77
C LEU A 351 7.84 -1.14 -9.46
N GLU A 352 7.97 -1.14 -10.79
CA GLU A 352 8.08 0.10 -11.58
C GLU A 352 6.74 0.84 -11.75
N ARG A 353 5.63 0.14 -11.50
CA ARG A 353 4.27 0.64 -11.60
C ARG A 353 3.40 -0.06 -10.55
N ALA A 354 2.19 0.43 -10.33
CA ALA A 354 1.21 -0.31 -9.55
C ALA A 354 0.87 -1.65 -10.23
N VAL A 355 0.86 -2.73 -9.45
CA VAL A 355 0.57 -4.10 -9.88
C VAL A 355 -0.53 -4.68 -9.01
N ARG A 356 -1.53 -5.31 -9.66
CA ARG A 356 -2.65 -5.96 -8.97
C ARG A 356 -2.38 -7.44 -8.78
N ASP A 357 -3.03 -8.01 -7.77
CA ASP A 357 -3.01 -9.46 -7.49
C ASP A 357 -1.58 -10.02 -7.40
N VAL A 358 -0.67 -9.26 -6.76
CA VAL A 358 0.67 -9.74 -6.41
C VAL A 358 0.52 -10.85 -5.38
N GLU A 359 1.23 -11.94 -5.59
CA GLU A 359 1.24 -13.12 -4.72
C GLU A 359 2.68 -13.58 -4.42
N PHE A 360 2.86 -14.18 -3.26
CA PHE A 360 4.14 -14.73 -2.81
C PHE A 360 4.06 -16.25 -2.77
N ARG A 361 5.02 -16.92 -3.39
CA ARG A 361 5.00 -18.37 -3.61
C ARG A 361 6.24 -18.99 -2.99
N VAL A 362 6.05 -20.00 -2.15
CA VAL A 362 7.15 -20.66 -1.45
C VAL A 362 7.27 -22.09 -1.94
N ASN A 363 8.45 -22.49 -2.43
CA ASN A 363 8.75 -23.85 -2.87
C ASN A 363 9.94 -24.43 -2.09
N VAL A 364 9.86 -25.71 -1.77
CA VAL A 364 10.84 -26.47 -0.97
C VAL A 364 11.33 -27.72 -1.71
N PHE A 365 12.47 -28.26 -1.29
CA PHE A 365 13.21 -29.29 -2.04
C PHE A 365 13.56 -30.55 -1.23
N GLY A 366 12.88 -30.76 -0.09
CA GLY A 366 13.02 -31.95 0.78
C GLY A 366 13.94 -31.77 1.98
N ASP A 367 14.70 -30.68 2.00
CA ASP A 367 15.63 -30.25 3.03
C ASP A 367 15.06 -29.17 3.96
N PHE A 368 13.86 -28.66 3.66
CA PHE A 368 13.11 -27.80 4.56
C PHE A 368 12.38 -28.64 5.61
N GLU A 369 12.49 -28.24 6.87
CA GLU A 369 11.72 -28.77 8.00
C GLU A 369 11.38 -27.61 8.93
N GLY A 370 10.10 -27.37 9.21
CA GLY A 370 9.70 -26.28 10.10
C GLY A 370 8.34 -25.70 9.79
N THR A 371 8.12 -24.47 10.25
CA THR A 371 6.81 -23.83 10.21
C THR A 371 6.93 -22.38 9.77
N ILE A 372 6.17 -21.99 8.74
CA ILE A 372 5.99 -20.59 8.33
C ILE A 372 4.86 -20.00 9.18
N SER A 373 5.15 -18.99 10.00
CA SER A 373 4.16 -18.39 10.92
C SER A 373 3.49 -17.16 10.33
N ARG A 374 4.26 -16.25 9.71
CA ARG A 374 3.80 -14.94 9.25
C ARG A 374 4.54 -14.45 8.02
N ILE A 375 3.89 -13.53 7.31
CA ILE A 375 4.44 -12.81 6.17
C ILE A 375 4.30 -11.31 6.47
N TYR A 376 5.41 -10.59 6.39
CA TYR A 376 5.47 -9.14 6.52
C TYR A 376 5.88 -8.54 5.19
N LEU A 377 5.17 -7.53 4.73
CA LEU A 377 5.55 -6.74 3.57
C LEU A 377 5.55 -5.26 3.95
N GLN A 378 6.66 -4.60 3.69
CA GLN A 378 6.83 -3.18 3.99
C GLN A 378 7.23 -2.46 2.71
N ASN A 379 6.55 -1.36 2.38
CA ASN A 379 7.05 -0.42 1.40
C ASN A 379 8.19 0.37 2.04
N VAL A 380 9.41 0.22 1.52
CA VAL A 380 10.62 0.79 2.11
C VAL A 380 11.24 1.80 1.15
N LYS A 381 11.71 2.92 1.69
CA LYS A 381 12.57 3.86 0.96
C LYS A 381 14.06 3.57 1.16
N GLU A 382 14.39 2.94 2.28
CA GLU A 382 15.74 2.62 2.71
C GLU A 382 15.82 1.14 3.10
N VAL A 383 16.86 0.47 2.61
CA VAL A 383 17.29 -0.85 3.06
C VAL A 383 18.58 -0.68 3.86
N SER A 384 18.70 -1.36 4.99
CA SER A 384 19.89 -1.30 5.82
C SER A 384 20.39 -2.69 6.21
N TRP A 385 21.71 -2.81 6.30
CA TRP A 385 22.39 -4.00 6.76
C TRP A 385 23.45 -3.62 7.80
N LEU A 386 23.64 -4.46 8.80
CA LEU A 386 24.84 -4.40 9.62
C LEU A 386 26.01 -4.95 8.82
N ALA A 387 27.20 -4.36 8.97
CA ALA A 387 28.41 -4.87 8.32
C ALA A 387 28.80 -6.28 8.84
N THR A 388 28.22 -6.71 9.96
CA THR A 388 28.33 -8.07 10.50
C THR A 388 27.44 -9.09 9.78
N ASP A 389 26.47 -8.65 8.97
CA ASP A 389 25.53 -9.51 8.25
C ASP A 389 26.28 -10.48 7.32
N LYS A 390 25.82 -11.75 7.26
CA LYS A 390 26.47 -12.82 6.47
C LYS A 390 26.50 -12.53 4.97
N SER A 391 25.64 -11.64 4.48
CA SER A 391 25.63 -11.19 3.09
C SER A 391 26.88 -10.39 2.69
N PHE A 392 27.63 -9.85 3.65
CA PHE A 392 28.92 -9.20 3.41
C PHE A 392 30.08 -10.13 3.75
N THR A 393 31.02 -10.24 2.82
CA THR A 393 32.29 -10.93 3.06
C THR A 393 33.37 -9.90 3.34
N ALA A 394 34.04 -10.02 4.50
CA ALA A 394 35.25 -9.27 4.78
C ALA A 394 36.43 -9.88 4.00
N ASP A 395 37.33 -9.04 3.50
CA ASP A 395 38.45 -9.44 2.66
C ASP A 395 39.79 -8.95 3.26
N GLU A 396 40.89 -9.06 2.53
CA GLU A 396 42.28 -8.86 2.99
C GLU A 396 42.54 -7.66 3.92
N ALA A 397 41.85 -6.53 3.72
CA ALA A 397 42.05 -5.30 4.49
C ALA A 397 41.00 -5.08 5.60
N GLY A 398 40.06 -6.01 5.78
CA GLY A 398 38.98 -5.92 6.76
C GLY A 398 38.89 -7.16 7.64
N GLN A 399 38.70 -6.98 8.95
CA GLN A 399 38.42 -8.06 9.88
C GLN A 399 37.00 -7.96 10.41
N LYS A 400 36.20 -9.00 10.20
CA LYS A 400 34.84 -9.06 10.74
C LYS A 400 34.88 -9.30 12.25
N THR A 401 34.17 -8.47 13.02
CA THR A 401 34.06 -8.50 14.48
C THR A 401 32.60 -8.34 14.89
N ASP A 402 32.29 -8.47 16.19
CA ASP A 402 30.93 -8.24 16.70
C ASP A 402 30.45 -6.78 16.53
N GLN A 403 31.36 -5.84 16.27
CA GLN A 403 31.07 -4.42 16.10
C GLN A 403 30.98 -3.97 14.62
N GLY A 404 31.28 -4.86 13.67
CA GLY A 404 31.35 -4.56 12.24
C GLY A 404 32.62 -5.07 11.58
N ILE A 405 33.01 -4.47 10.46
CA ILE A 405 34.26 -4.80 9.76
C ILE A 405 35.31 -3.77 10.15
N THR A 406 36.28 -4.19 10.96
CA THR A 406 37.36 -3.35 11.47
C THR A 406 38.51 -3.30 10.48
N ILE A 407 39.03 -2.11 10.25
CA ILE A 407 40.18 -1.82 9.39
C ILE A 407 41.29 -1.24 10.27
N HIS A 408 42.42 -1.93 10.34
CA HIS A 408 43.57 -1.48 11.11
C HIS A 408 44.41 -0.49 10.32
N LYS A 409 45.03 0.46 11.05
CA LYS A 409 45.91 1.47 10.47
C LYS A 409 47.00 0.84 9.60
N GLY A 410 47.18 1.36 8.40
CA GLY A 410 48.21 0.92 7.45
C GLY A 410 47.78 -0.24 6.55
N GLN A 411 46.55 -0.78 6.70
CA GLN A 411 46.03 -1.77 5.77
C GLN A 411 45.62 -1.14 4.44
N SER A 412 45.94 -1.83 3.35
CA SER A 412 45.55 -1.48 2.00
C SER A 412 44.99 -2.73 1.32
N GLY A 413 43.96 -2.56 0.50
CA GLY A 413 43.28 -3.66 -0.17
C GLY A 413 41.77 -3.60 -0.02
N ARG A 414 41.10 -4.63 -0.54
CA ARG A 414 39.64 -4.75 -0.43
C ARG A 414 39.27 -5.07 1.01
N VAL A 415 38.35 -4.29 1.56
CA VAL A 415 37.82 -4.43 2.92
C VAL A 415 36.67 -5.42 2.94
N MET A 416 35.75 -5.27 1.99
CA MET A 416 34.56 -6.09 1.91
C MET A 416 33.96 -6.12 0.50
N TYR A 417 33.13 -7.11 0.27
CA TYR A 417 32.22 -7.18 -0.87
C TYR A 417 30.87 -7.79 -0.48
N GLY A 418 29.81 -7.44 -1.20
CA GLY A 418 28.43 -7.84 -0.92
C GLY A 418 27.51 -6.63 -0.68
N PRO A 419 26.21 -6.85 -0.41
CA PRO A 419 25.51 -8.13 -0.54
C PRO A 419 25.39 -8.49 -2.03
N PHE A 420 24.87 -9.66 -2.39
CA PHE A 420 24.55 -9.98 -3.79
C PHE A 420 23.04 -9.88 -3.99
N ILE A 421 22.55 -8.70 -4.41
CA ILE A 421 21.12 -8.39 -4.47
C ILE A 421 20.66 -8.07 -5.88
N LYS A 422 19.39 -8.36 -6.18
CA LYS A 422 18.74 -7.85 -7.38
C LYS A 422 18.26 -6.42 -7.13
N LEU A 423 18.63 -5.48 -7.99
CA LEU A 423 18.12 -4.11 -7.94
C LEU A 423 17.49 -3.74 -9.28
N PRO A 424 16.29 -3.16 -9.31
CA PRO A 424 15.73 -2.67 -10.57
C PRO A 424 16.53 -1.46 -11.08
N ARG A 425 16.30 -1.12 -12.34
CA ARG A 425 16.73 0.17 -12.88
C ARG A 425 16.24 1.32 -12.00
N GLY A 426 17.06 2.35 -11.84
CA GLY A 426 16.75 3.46 -10.94
C GLY A 426 17.98 4.20 -10.46
N GLN A 427 17.75 5.15 -9.56
CA GLN A 427 18.81 5.89 -8.88
C GLN A 427 18.83 5.58 -7.39
N TYR A 428 20.03 5.39 -6.87
CA TYR A 428 20.26 4.92 -5.52
C TYR A 428 21.29 5.77 -4.81
N LYS A 429 21.12 5.92 -3.51
CA LYS A 429 22.11 6.47 -2.60
C LYS A 429 22.57 5.37 -1.64
N LEU A 430 23.82 4.95 -1.77
CA LEU A 430 24.49 4.07 -0.82
C LEU A 430 25.17 4.91 0.27
N ILE A 431 24.98 4.54 1.52
CA ILE A 431 25.61 5.18 2.68
C ILE A 431 26.39 4.13 3.45
N LEU A 432 27.67 4.38 3.69
CA LEU A 432 28.51 3.60 4.58
C LEU A 432 28.50 4.27 5.96
N GLY A 433 28.06 3.56 7.00
CA GLY A 433 28.08 4.00 8.39
C GLY A 433 29.32 3.48 9.12
N PHE A 434 30.01 4.37 9.83
CA PHE A 434 31.26 4.09 10.52
C PHE A 434 31.15 4.38 12.02
N SER A 435 31.98 3.71 12.82
CA SER A 435 32.12 4.03 14.26
C SER A 435 32.70 5.44 14.46
N GLU A 436 32.37 6.08 15.58
CA GLU A 436 32.75 7.49 15.88
C GLU A 436 34.26 7.77 15.83
N ASN A 437 35.08 6.75 16.07
CA ASN A 437 36.53 6.83 16.05
C ASN A 437 37.15 6.55 14.67
N THR A 438 36.35 6.39 13.62
CA THR A 438 36.84 6.09 12.26
C THR A 438 37.46 7.32 11.62
N VAL A 439 38.69 7.17 11.11
CA VAL A 439 39.49 8.26 10.54
C VAL A 439 40.16 7.81 9.25
N PHE A 440 39.92 8.53 8.16
CA PHE A 440 40.55 8.28 6.86
C PHE A 440 40.72 9.56 6.04
N ARG A 441 41.54 9.54 4.99
CA ARG A 441 41.60 10.61 3.97
C ARG A 441 40.96 10.11 2.67
N ASP A 442 41.19 8.86 2.31
CA ASP A 442 40.77 8.22 1.08
C ASP A 442 39.86 7.01 1.38
N VAL A 443 38.79 6.88 0.60
CA VAL A 443 37.99 5.65 0.54
C VAL A 443 37.55 5.42 -0.91
N PHE A 444 37.69 4.18 -1.36
CA PHE A 444 37.20 3.75 -2.67
C PHE A 444 36.03 2.82 -2.50
N LEU A 445 34.98 3.07 -3.27
CA LEU A 445 33.81 2.23 -3.37
C LEU A 445 33.50 1.98 -4.84
N ASP A 446 33.28 0.73 -5.21
CA ASP A 446 32.65 0.38 -6.48
C ASP A 446 31.35 -0.41 -6.28
N VAL A 447 30.45 -0.29 -7.25
CA VAL A 447 29.22 -1.06 -7.36
C VAL A 447 29.36 -1.93 -8.60
N ALA A 448 29.25 -3.24 -8.43
CA ALA A 448 29.42 -4.20 -9.51
C ALA A 448 28.20 -5.11 -9.63
N THR A 449 27.98 -5.67 -10.82
CA THR A 449 26.88 -6.59 -11.14
C THR A 449 27.44 -7.87 -11.75
N ASP A 450 26.60 -8.90 -11.92
CA ASP A 450 26.99 -10.20 -12.49
C ASP A 450 28.23 -10.81 -11.79
N TRP A 451 28.14 -10.97 -10.46
CA TRP A 451 29.21 -11.52 -9.63
C TRP A 451 30.52 -10.73 -9.74
N GLY A 452 30.39 -9.44 -10.04
CA GLY A 452 31.52 -8.55 -10.06
C GLY A 452 32.24 -8.39 -11.39
N SER A 453 31.73 -9.04 -12.43
CA SER A 453 32.31 -9.00 -13.77
C SER A 453 32.10 -7.63 -14.43
N ASN A 454 31.06 -6.90 -14.01
CA ASN A 454 30.65 -5.62 -14.59
C ASN A 454 30.57 -4.52 -13.52
N VAL A 455 31.47 -3.54 -13.57
CA VAL A 455 31.43 -2.40 -12.65
C VAL A 455 30.53 -1.30 -13.21
N VAL A 456 29.43 -1.00 -12.52
CA VAL A 456 28.42 -0.02 -12.96
C VAL A 456 28.62 1.37 -12.35
N ALA A 457 29.33 1.47 -11.22
CA ALA A 457 29.73 2.74 -10.63
C ALA A 457 31.03 2.63 -9.85
N GLU A 458 31.85 3.68 -9.91
CA GLU A 458 33.10 3.79 -9.15
C GLU A 458 33.18 5.16 -8.47
N PHE A 459 33.60 5.15 -7.21
CA PHE A 459 33.71 6.32 -6.37
C PHE A 459 35.07 6.34 -5.70
N ASN A 460 35.87 7.35 -6.05
CA ASN A 460 37.09 7.65 -5.34
C ASN A 460 36.90 8.95 -4.54
N ARG A 461 36.75 8.82 -3.22
CA ARG A 461 36.58 9.96 -2.30
C ARG A 461 37.92 10.25 -1.64
N THR A 462 38.55 11.33 -2.08
CA THR A 462 39.75 11.90 -1.45
C THR A 462 39.40 13.20 -0.73
N HIS A 463 39.76 13.26 0.54
CA HIS A 463 39.59 14.45 1.37
C HIS A 463 40.92 15.19 1.58
N HIS A 464 40.86 16.48 1.94
CA HIS A 464 42.08 17.28 2.16
C HIS A 464 42.93 16.79 3.34
N THR A 465 42.28 16.32 4.41
CA THR A 465 42.94 15.83 5.63
C THR A 465 42.27 14.57 6.17
N ARG A 466 43.07 13.77 6.91
CA ARG A 466 42.60 12.60 7.65
C ARG A 466 41.83 13.05 8.90
N ASN A 467 40.50 12.97 8.87
CA ASN A 467 39.59 13.45 9.91
C ASN A 467 38.59 12.36 10.36
N PRO A 468 38.00 12.48 11.56
CA PRO A 468 36.92 11.60 12.00
C PRO A 468 35.71 11.68 11.08
N ARG A 469 35.11 10.54 10.74
CA ARG A 469 33.92 10.43 9.91
C ARG A 469 33.03 9.31 10.40
N THR A 470 31.74 9.60 10.48
CA THR A 470 30.70 8.65 10.89
C THR A 470 29.90 8.11 9.71
N GLU A 471 29.94 8.77 8.55
CA GLU A 471 29.29 8.26 7.34
C GLU A 471 29.93 8.80 6.05
N GLU A 472 29.75 8.07 4.95
CA GLU A 472 30.02 8.52 3.58
C GLU A 472 28.90 8.08 2.64
N ALA A 473 28.48 8.97 1.74
CA ALA A 473 27.38 8.73 0.82
C ALA A 473 27.80 8.80 -0.66
N PHE A 474 27.25 7.88 -1.43
CA PHE A 474 27.55 7.63 -2.83
C PHE A 474 26.26 7.48 -3.61
N VAL A 475 26.10 8.22 -4.71
CA VAL A 475 24.90 8.16 -5.54
C VAL A 475 25.25 7.46 -6.84
N PHE A 476 24.60 6.35 -7.13
CA PHE A 476 24.77 5.56 -8.35
C PHE A 476 23.44 5.35 -9.07
N LYS A 477 23.52 4.88 -10.32
CA LYS A 477 22.38 4.69 -11.22
C LYS A 477 22.50 3.32 -11.88
N LEU A 478 21.37 2.63 -12.03
CA LEU A 478 21.24 1.41 -12.81
C LEU A 478 20.34 1.71 -14.01
N LEU A 479 20.84 1.44 -15.21
CA LEU A 479 20.11 1.70 -16.46
C LEU A 479 19.16 0.56 -16.83
N GLU A 480 19.44 -0.63 -16.31
CA GLU A 480 18.67 -1.85 -16.49
C GLU A 480 18.39 -2.50 -15.13
N ASN A 481 17.54 -3.53 -15.11
CA ASN A 481 17.35 -4.35 -13.92
C ASN A 481 18.58 -5.25 -13.81
N GLU A 482 19.32 -5.12 -12.71
CA GLU A 482 20.58 -5.80 -12.51
C GLU A 482 20.44 -6.92 -11.47
N ASP A 483 21.05 -8.06 -11.78
CA ASP A 483 21.15 -9.20 -10.88
C ASP A 483 22.55 -9.24 -10.23
N CYS A 484 22.61 -9.79 -9.02
CA CYS A 484 23.85 -9.96 -8.25
C CYS A 484 24.65 -8.66 -8.09
N VAL A 485 23.94 -7.55 -7.84
CA VAL A 485 24.57 -6.27 -7.51
C VAL A 485 25.28 -6.40 -6.17
N GLU A 486 26.54 -6.01 -6.13
CA GLU A 486 27.39 -5.99 -4.94
C GLU A 486 28.08 -4.63 -4.75
N PHE A 487 28.31 -4.29 -3.49
CA PHE A 487 29.09 -3.13 -3.09
C PHE A 487 30.48 -3.60 -2.68
N ARG A 488 31.52 -2.84 -3.03
CA ARG A 488 32.91 -3.20 -2.78
C ARG A 488 33.66 -2.01 -2.22
N MET A 489 34.23 -2.16 -1.03
CA MET A 489 34.98 -1.09 -0.36
C MET A 489 36.46 -1.44 -0.37
N THR A 490 37.30 -0.50 -0.76
CA THR A 490 38.76 -0.63 -0.82
C THR A 490 39.41 0.57 -0.13
N VAL A 491 40.50 0.31 0.61
CA VAL A 491 41.26 1.32 1.37
C VAL A 491 42.75 1.30 1.00
N TYR A 492 43.49 2.38 1.29
CA TYR A 492 44.88 2.57 0.85
C TYR A 492 45.84 3.01 1.98
N GLY A 493 45.71 2.43 3.18
CA GLY A 493 46.69 2.55 4.27
C GLY A 493 46.47 3.73 5.22
N ASP A 494 45.64 4.69 4.84
CA ASP A 494 45.32 5.90 5.59
C ASP A 494 43.98 5.80 6.36
N PHE A 495 43.26 4.69 6.17
CA PHE A 495 42.02 4.35 6.86
C PHE A 495 42.29 3.61 8.18
N GLU A 496 41.57 3.96 9.23
CA GLU A 496 41.53 3.23 10.51
C GLU A 496 40.15 3.43 11.13
N GLY A 497 39.46 2.35 11.49
CA GLY A 497 38.12 2.43 12.05
C GLY A 497 37.31 1.18 11.83
N THR A 498 35.99 1.28 12.01
CA THR A 498 35.07 0.16 11.81
C THR A 498 33.91 0.58 10.94
N LEU A 499 33.69 -0.13 9.84
CA LEU A 499 32.44 -0.09 9.08
C LEU A 499 31.37 -0.82 9.88
N HIS A 500 30.32 -0.11 10.26
CA HIS A 500 29.28 -0.56 11.17
C HIS A 500 28.02 -1.01 10.43
N ASP A 501 27.54 -0.18 9.50
CA ASP A 501 26.33 -0.45 8.71
C ASP A 501 26.46 0.06 7.28
N ILE A 502 25.60 -0.46 6.41
CA ILE A 502 25.46 -0.05 5.02
C ILE A 502 23.98 0.17 4.77
N ARG A 503 23.64 1.32 4.20
CA ARG A 503 22.25 1.71 3.87
C ARG A 503 22.13 2.01 2.39
N LEU A 504 21.08 1.53 1.76
CA LEU A 504 20.75 1.77 0.35
C LEU A 504 19.37 2.43 0.28
N ILE A 505 19.33 3.65 -0.24
CA ILE A 505 18.11 4.43 -0.41
C ILE A 505 17.77 4.45 -1.89
N ASN A 506 16.56 4.03 -2.27
CA ASN A 506 16.03 4.30 -3.60
C ASN A 506 15.54 5.74 -3.64
N MET A 507 16.01 6.49 -4.63
CA MET A 507 15.71 7.92 -4.75
C MET A 507 14.41 8.20 -5.51
N ASP A 508 13.58 7.18 -5.75
CA ASP A 508 12.31 7.23 -6.50
C ASP A 508 12.46 7.90 -7.88
N ALA A 509 13.67 7.83 -8.46
CA ALA A 509 13.97 8.48 -9.72
C ALA A 509 13.59 7.58 -10.91
N ILE A 510 12.86 8.13 -11.87
CA ILE A 510 12.48 7.45 -13.10
C ILE A 510 13.61 7.62 -14.11
N VAL A 511 14.26 6.51 -14.48
CA VAL A 511 15.31 6.48 -15.51
C VAL A 511 14.71 6.04 -16.84
N ILE A 512 14.79 6.88 -17.86
CA ILE A 512 14.28 6.62 -19.21
C ILE A 512 15.48 6.48 -20.15
N PRO A 513 15.91 5.25 -20.47
CA PRO A 513 17.07 5.04 -21.34
C PRO A 513 16.79 5.54 -22.75
N TYR A 514 17.84 5.91 -23.50
CA TYR A 514 17.70 6.32 -24.90
C TYR A 514 17.02 5.23 -25.75
N THR A 515 17.10 3.96 -25.34
CA THR A 515 16.47 2.80 -25.97
C THR A 515 14.95 2.75 -25.79
N ASP A 516 14.38 3.56 -24.89
CA ASP A 516 12.94 3.57 -24.63
C ASP A 516 12.18 3.92 -25.93
N PRO A 517 11.31 3.03 -26.43
CA PRO A 517 10.62 3.22 -27.70
C PRO A 517 9.61 4.37 -27.66
N ARG A 518 9.25 4.86 -26.47
CA ARG A 518 8.36 6.01 -26.30
C ARG A 518 9.07 7.33 -26.63
N ILE A 519 10.41 7.37 -26.59
CA ILE A 519 11.17 8.52 -27.10
C ILE A 519 11.14 8.49 -28.63
N GLN A 520 10.40 9.43 -29.21
CA GLN A 520 10.31 9.67 -30.63
C GLN A 520 11.46 10.56 -31.11
N LEU A 521 11.90 10.36 -32.35
CA LEU A 521 13.08 11.01 -32.94
C LEU A 521 12.69 11.84 -34.15
N ILE A 522 13.35 12.98 -34.32
CA ILE A 522 13.21 13.88 -35.48
C ILE A 522 14.61 14.13 -36.04
N ASP A 523 14.85 13.72 -37.28
CA ASP A 523 16.11 13.90 -38.04
C ASP A 523 17.40 13.45 -37.32
N VAL A 524 17.27 12.62 -36.28
CA VAL A 524 18.34 11.98 -35.53
C VAL A 524 18.15 10.47 -35.50
N LYS A 525 19.20 9.74 -35.12
CA LYS A 525 19.19 8.27 -35.11
C LYS A 525 19.58 7.71 -33.76
N ARG A 526 18.82 6.71 -33.33
CA ARG A 526 19.17 5.82 -32.23
C ARG A 526 20.20 4.80 -32.71
N THR A 527 21.32 4.70 -32.00
CA THR A 527 22.42 3.78 -32.29
C THR A 527 22.71 2.91 -31.07
N ARG A 528 23.73 2.05 -31.13
CA ARG A 528 24.21 1.31 -29.95
C ARG A 528 24.91 2.20 -28.92
N GLU A 529 25.31 3.41 -29.30
CA GLU A 529 26.02 4.34 -28.42
C GLU A 529 25.08 5.37 -27.77
N GLY A 530 23.84 5.49 -28.24
CA GLY A 530 22.87 6.50 -27.79
C GLY A 530 22.09 7.12 -28.95
N ILE A 531 21.33 8.19 -28.69
CA ILE A 531 20.70 9.03 -29.72
C ILE A 531 21.72 10.08 -30.16
N ILE A 532 22.15 10.01 -31.43
CA ILE A 532 23.19 10.87 -31.99
C ILE A 532 22.58 12.18 -32.47
N ILE A 533 23.05 13.29 -31.89
CA ILE A 533 22.67 14.66 -32.23
C ILE A 533 23.89 15.35 -32.83
N ASP A 534 23.75 15.78 -34.09
CA ASP A 534 24.83 16.42 -34.83
C ASP A 534 24.63 17.95 -34.90
N LYS A 535 25.70 18.71 -35.09
CA LYS A 535 25.65 20.16 -35.31
C LYS A 535 24.82 20.59 -36.51
N SER A 536 24.56 19.69 -37.46
CA SER A 536 23.63 19.93 -38.57
C SER A 536 22.16 19.95 -38.14
N ASN A 537 21.82 19.44 -36.95
CA ASN A 537 20.49 19.58 -36.36
C ASN A 537 20.36 20.94 -35.66
N SER A 538 19.40 21.77 -36.06
CA SER A 538 19.10 23.07 -35.42
C SER A 538 17.60 23.23 -35.08
N HIS A 539 16.98 22.14 -34.63
CA HIS A 539 15.56 22.04 -34.31
C HIS A 539 15.33 20.99 -33.22
N ARG A 540 14.07 20.69 -32.91
CA ARG A 540 13.68 19.59 -32.02
C ARG A 540 14.18 18.24 -32.54
N VAL A 541 14.87 17.49 -31.70
CA VAL A 541 15.46 16.19 -32.08
C VAL A 541 14.79 15.01 -31.38
N THR A 542 14.23 15.21 -30.20
CA THR A 542 13.47 14.17 -29.50
C THR A 542 12.20 14.71 -28.87
N TYR A 543 11.23 13.83 -28.69
CA TYR A 543 10.05 14.08 -27.88
C TYR A 543 9.51 12.81 -27.22
N GLY A 544 8.77 12.96 -26.12
CA GLY A 544 8.35 11.86 -25.25
C GLY A 544 9.28 11.69 -24.04
N PRO A 545 9.13 10.63 -23.22
CA PRO A 545 8.04 9.67 -23.25
C PRO A 545 6.77 10.28 -22.66
N TYR A 546 5.59 9.88 -23.15
CA TYR A 546 4.28 10.27 -22.59
C TYR A 546 4.02 9.53 -21.28
N ILE A 547 4.28 10.17 -20.13
CA ILE A 547 4.17 9.56 -18.80
C ILE A 547 3.20 10.33 -17.90
N THR A 548 2.59 9.63 -16.95
CA THR A 548 1.78 10.26 -15.90
C THR A 548 2.64 10.49 -14.67
N LEU A 549 2.61 11.71 -14.12
CA LEU A 549 3.29 12.06 -12.88
C LEU A 549 2.28 12.56 -11.84
N ALA A 550 2.44 12.13 -10.60
CA ALA A 550 1.67 12.60 -9.46
C ALA A 550 1.98 14.09 -9.15
N PRO A 551 1.18 14.78 -8.31
CA PRO A 551 1.50 16.13 -7.86
C PRO A 551 2.85 16.19 -7.13
N GLY A 552 3.60 17.28 -7.34
CA GLY A 552 4.86 17.54 -6.66
C GLY A 552 5.85 18.38 -7.46
N GLU A 553 7.02 18.60 -6.87
CA GLU A 553 8.15 19.25 -7.54
C GLU A 553 9.09 18.19 -8.10
N TYR A 554 9.59 18.42 -9.31
CA TYR A 554 10.38 17.47 -10.07
C TYR A 554 11.58 18.16 -10.75
N GLU A 555 12.67 17.42 -10.89
CA GLU A 555 13.79 17.75 -11.78
C GLU A 555 13.87 16.66 -12.86
N VAL A 556 13.83 17.06 -14.13
CA VAL A 556 14.24 16.19 -15.23
C VAL A 556 15.65 16.54 -15.70
N GLU A 557 16.52 15.55 -15.82
CA GLU A 557 17.89 15.65 -16.28
C GLU A 557 18.06 14.84 -17.58
N ALA A 558 18.40 15.50 -18.68
CA ALA A 558 18.91 14.87 -19.90
C ALA A 558 20.42 14.65 -19.74
N VAL A 559 20.85 13.38 -19.76
CA VAL A 559 22.25 12.98 -19.58
C VAL A 559 22.84 12.52 -20.91
N PHE A 560 23.99 13.10 -21.24
CA PHE A 560 24.74 12.82 -22.45
C PHE A 560 26.03 12.08 -22.11
N SER A 561 26.52 11.30 -23.08
CA SER A 561 27.76 10.54 -22.92
C SER A 561 28.94 11.41 -22.51
N LYS A 562 29.93 10.85 -21.80
CA LYS A 562 31.11 11.58 -21.28
C LYS A 562 31.92 12.34 -22.36
N LYS A 563 31.75 12.00 -23.64
CA LYS A 563 32.43 12.64 -24.77
C LYS A 563 31.61 13.77 -25.42
N SER A 564 30.41 14.05 -24.92
CA SER A 564 29.45 15.00 -25.49
C SER A 564 29.49 16.36 -24.81
N GLU A 565 29.10 17.40 -25.55
CA GLU A 565 28.80 18.73 -24.99
C GLU A 565 27.33 19.07 -25.32
N CYS A 566 26.52 19.42 -24.32
CA CYS A 566 25.11 19.80 -24.53
C CYS A 566 24.88 21.32 -24.52
N LYS A 567 25.93 22.10 -24.78
CA LYS A 567 25.80 23.56 -24.95
C LYS A 567 24.88 23.85 -26.14
N GLY A 568 23.95 24.79 -25.97
CA GLY A 568 22.99 25.20 -27.01
C GLY A 568 21.78 24.27 -27.15
N MET A 569 21.62 23.32 -26.23
CA MET A 569 20.46 22.45 -26.17
C MET A 569 19.42 22.98 -25.18
N THR A 570 18.15 22.78 -25.50
CA THR A 570 16.99 23.15 -24.67
C THR A 570 16.20 21.90 -24.34
N LEU A 571 15.93 21.71 -23.06
CA LEU A 571 15.04 20.68 -22.55
C LEU A 571 13.73 21.35 -22.16
N GLU A 572 12.64 20.98 -22.82
CA GLU A 572 11.29 21.46 -22.56
C GLU A 572 10.44 20.33 -21.98
N VAL A 573 9.62 20.65 -20.99
CA VAL A 573 8.64 19.78 -20.34
C VAL A 573 7.25 20.26 -20.72
N CYS A 574 6.42 19.36 -21.24
CA CYS A 574 5.04 19.64 -21.61
C CYS A 574 4.08 18.58 -21.06
N SER A 575 2.77 18.85 -21.11
CA SER A 575 1.67 17.90 -20.85
C SER A 575 0.66 17.90 -22.01
N ASP A 576 -0.35 17.02 -21.93
CA ASP A 576 -1.46 16.89 -22.89
C ASP A 576 -0.97 16.69 -24.33
N GLY A 577 -0.15 15.66 -24.54
CA GLY A 577 0.49 15.39 -25.85
C GLY A 577 1.37 16.54 -26.33
N GLY A 578 1.83 17.36 -25.39
CA GLY A 578 2.71 18.49 -25.60
C GLY A 578 2.03 19.76 -26.13
N SER A 579 0.71 19.88 -25.91
CA SER A 579 -0.06 21.10 -26.17
C SER A 579 0.07 22.14 -25.05
N ASN A 580 0.40 21.70 -23.82
CA ASN A 580 0.58 22.56 -22.66
C ASN A 580 2.05 22.58 -22.23
N ALA A 581 2.73 23.71 -22.37
CA ALA A 581 4.13 23.87 -21.96
C ALA A 581 4.22 24.17 -20.45
N ILE A 582 5.02 23.40 -19.73
CA ILE A 582 5.16 23.49 -18.27
C ILE A 582 6.43 24.24 -17.89
N ALA A 583 7.57 23.80 -18.41
CA ALA A 583 8.87 24.39 -18.11
C ALA A 583 9.84 24.18 -19.28
N ASN A 584 10.88 25.01 -19.36
CA ASN A 584 12.00 24.73 -20.25
C ASN A 584 13.30 25.27 -19.64
N GLN A 585 14.41 24.67 -20.04
CA GLN A 585 15.75 25.12 -19.68
C GLN A 585 16.71 24.93 -20.83
N THR A 586 17.42 26.00 -21.19
CA THR A 586 18.52 25.96 -22.16
C THR A 586 19.86 25.87 -21.45
N ASN A 587 20.75 24.99 -21.91
CA ASN A 587 22.10 24.92 -21.40
C ASN A 587 23.04 25.89 -22.14
N THR A 588 23.56 26.87 -21.42
CA THR A 588 24.51 27.85 -21.95
C THR A 588 25.97 27.49 -21.66
N HIS A 589 26.21 26.46 -20.85
CA HIS A 589 27.54 26.06 -20.37
C HIS A 589 28.01 24.77 -21.04
N LYS A 590 29.32 24.54 -21.01
CA LYS A 590 29.90 23.24 -21.40
C LYS A 590 29.63 22.24 -20.28
N GLY A 591 29.03 21.12 -20.64
CA GLY A 591 28.71 20.01 -19.74
C GLY A 591 28.06 18.89 -20.53
N ASN A 592 27.83 17.76 -19.87
CA ASN A 592 27.18 16.58 -20.44
C ASN A 592 25.81 16.31 -19.82
N THR A 593 25.22 17.28 -19.12
CA THR A 593 23.91 17.18 -18.47
C THR A 593 23.12 18.46 -18.69
N LEU A 594 21.82 18.33 -18.89
CA LEU A 594 20.88 19.45 -18.98
C LEU A 594 19.67 19.17 -18.10
N LYS A 595 19.43 20.04 -17.12
CA LYS A 595 18.39 19.88 -16.10
C LYS A 595 17.25 20.87 -16.33
N CYS A 596 16.03 20.49 -16.00
CA CYS A 596 14.85 21.36 -15.99
C CYS A 596 14.00 21.03 -14.76
N VAL A 597 13.66 22.04 -13.95
CA VAL A 597 12.82 21.89 -12.76
C VAL A 597 11.40 22.32 -13.08
N PHE A 598 10.40 21.58 -12.61
CA PHE A 598 8.99 21.85 -12.84
C PHE A 598 8.13 21.36 -11.68
N SER A 599 6.93 21.93 -11.52
CA SER A 599 6.00 21.58 -10.45
C SER A 599 4.62 21.24 -11.03
N LEU A 600 3.96 20.25 -10.44
CA LEU A 600 2.63 19.78 -10.80
C LEU A 600 1.69 19.91 -9.59
N GLU A 601 0.56 20.60 -9.75
CA GLU A 601 -0.44 20.78 -8.69
C GLU A 601 -1.38 19.58 -8.56
N GLU A 602 -1.56 18.83 -9.64
CA GLU A 602 -2.42 17.66 -9.73
C GLU A 602 -1.71 16.51 -10.47
N GLU A 603 -2.29 15.30 -10.41
CA GLU A 603 -1.80 14.18 -11.22
C GLU A 603 -1.96 14.55 -12.71
N THR A 604 -0.84 14.64 -13.42
CA THR A 604 -0.81 15.13 -14.80
C THR A 604 -0.42 13.99 -15.74
N PRO A 605 -1.34 13.56 -16.64
CA PRO A 605 -1.03 12.55 -17.65
C PRO A 605 -0.26 13.15 -18.84
N GLU A 606 0.27 12.27 -19.69
CA GLU A 606 0.92 12.63 -20.96
C GLU A 606 2.02 13.70 -20.86
N ILE A 607 2.76 13.73 -19.74
CA ILE A 607 3.98 14.52 -19.62
C ILE A 607 4.96 14.07 -20.69
N GLU A 608 5.59 15.02 -21.38
CA GLU A 608 6.48 14.82 -22.52
C GLU A 608 7.76 15.64 -22.32
N PHE A 609 8.94 15.05 -22.58
CA PHE A 609 10.20 15.79 -22.62
C PHE A 609 10.68 16.00 -24.04
N ARG A 610 10.96 17.26 -24.40
CA ARG A 610 11.42 17.64 -25.72
C ARG A 610 12.85 18.12 -25.62
N LEU A 611 13.70 17.57 -26.47
CA LEU A 611 15.06 18.06 -26.61
C LEU A 611 15.20 18.79 -27.93
N GLU A 612 15.61 20.05 -27.87
CA GLU A 612 15.90 20.89 -29.02
C GLU A 612 17.37 21.30 -28.99
N THR A 613 17.96 21.51 -30.17
CA THR A 613 19.36 21.94 -30.33
C THR A 613 19.43 23.12 -31.28
N ASP A 614 20.33 24.08 -31.00
CA ASP A 614 20.64 25.19 -31.89
C ASP A 614 21.72 24.87 -32.94
N GLY A 615 22.24 23.63 -32.94
CA GLY A 615 23.28 23.15 -33.85
C GLY A 615 24.71 23.52 -33.45
N THR A 616 24.93 23.99 -32.21
CA THR A 616 26.27 24.40 -31.77
C THR A 616 27.18 23.24 -31.35
N SER A 617 26.61 22.10 -30.92
CA SER A 617 27.36 20.99 -30.32
C SER A 617 26.93 19.62 -30.87
N ASN A 618 27.89 18.69 -30.97
CA ASN A 618 27.59 17.27 -31.17
C ASN A 618 27.37 16.65 -29.80
N ALA A 619 26.31 15.86 -29.66
CA ALA A 619 26.05 15.13 -28.43
C ALA A 619 25.45 13.75 -28.70
N ILE A 620 25.60 12.88 -27.72
CA ILE A 620 24.99 11.56 -27.70
C ILE A 620 24.15 11.52 -26.43
N LEU A 621 22.82 11.54 -26.59
CA LEU A 621 21.88 11.43 -25.47
C LEU A 621 21.82 9.97 -25.02
N ASP A 622 22.10 9.73 -23.74
CA ASP A 622 22.11 8.40 -23.12
C ASP A 622 20.78 8.11 -22.42
N PHE A 623 20.23 9.04 -21.63
CA PHE A 623 18.96 8.83 -20.93
C PHE A 623 18.40 10.13 -20.35
N PHE A 624 17.13 10.10 -19.97
CA PHE A 624 16.53 11.08 -19.06
C PHE A 624 16.42 10.50 -17.65
N ILE A 625 16.53 11.35 -16.64
CA ILE A 625 16.22 11.01 -15.25
C ILE A 625 15.21 12.01 -14.72
N ILE A 626 14.14 11.53 -14.12
CA ILE A 626 13.19 12.38 -13.41
C ILE A 626 13.32 12.07 -11.93
N SER A 627 13.67 13.06 -11.13
CA SER A 627 13.70 12.94 -9.68
C SER A 627 12.59 13.79 -9.08
N LYS A 628 11.85 13.23 -8.13
CA LYS A 628 10.97 14.05 -7.29
C LYS A 628 11.83 14.81 -6.29
N LEU A 629 11.64 16.12 -6.18
CA LEU A 629 12.34 16.95 -5.21
C LEU A 629 11.56 16.89 -3.90
N ASP A 630 12.21 16.39 -2.85
CA ASP A 630 11.63 16.41 -1.51
C ASP A 630 11.68 17.84 -0.96
N ASN A 631 10.53 18.38 -0.57
CA ASN A 631 10.41 19.66 0.15
C ASN A 631 10.85 19.58 1.63
N ASP A 632 11.66 18.58 1.99
CA ASP A 632 12.15 18.36 3.36
C ASP A 632 13.41 19.20 3.67
N SER A 633 13.31 20.51 3.45
CA SER A 633 14.14 21.50 4.14
C SER A 633 13.38 22.23 5.25
N GLY A 634 12.18 21.74 5.61
CA GLY A 634 11.55 22.06 6.88
C GLY A 634 12.31 21.36 8.00
N HIS A 635 12.91 22.14 8.89
CA HIS A 635 13.37 21.65 10.19
C HIS A 635 12.30 20.77 10.83
N ASN A 636 12.53 19.45 10.80
CA ASN A 636 11.89 18.50 11.71
C ASN A 636 12.38 18.82 13.14
N ASN A 637 11.82 19.89 13.72
CA ASN A 637 11.69 20.01 15.17
C ASN A 637 10.67 18.97 15.61
N VAL A 638 11.10 17.70 15.58
CA VAL A 638 10.55 16.70 16.49
C VAL A 638 10.87 17.21 17.88
N PRO A 639 9.86 17.49 18.74
CA PRO A 639 10.14 17.81 20.12
C PRO A 639 10.93 16.65 20.72
N ALA A 640 12.10 16.95 21.27
CA ALA A 640 12.92 16.00 21.99
C ALA A 640 12.04 15.21 22.97
N ILE A 641 11.99 13.89 22.78
CA ILE A 641 11.45 12.96 23.77
C ILE A 641 12.31 13.15 25.02
N SER A 642 11.75 13.78 26.04
CA SER A 642 12.36 13.85 27.35
C SER A 642 12.34 12.45 27.97
N THR A 643 13.54 11.94 28.25
CA THR A 643 13.77 10.86 29.22
C THR A 643 13.08 11.21 30.54
N ILE A 644 12.01 10.48 30.88
CA ILE A 644 11.51 10.35 32.24
C ILE A 644 11.62 8.88 32.62
N ILE A 645 12.69 8.58 33.37
CA ILE A 645 12.81 7.38 34.20
C ILE A 645 12.20 7.72 35.57
N ASP A 646 11.57 6.70 36.16
CA ASP A 646 11.08 6.58 37.53
C ASP A 646 9.79 7.32 37.94
N GLN A 647 8.64 6.65 37.76
CA GLN A 647 7.61 6.59 38.81
C GLN A 647 7.00 5.18 38.91
N LYS A 648 6.76 4.76 40.16
CA LYS A 648 6.42 3.43 40.65
C LYS A 648 5.17 2.82 39.98
N LYS A 649 5.25 1.52 39.69
CA LYS A 649 4.11 0.63 39.46
C LYS A 649 3.23 0.57 40.70
N GLU A 650 1.97 0.99 40.57
CA GLU A 650 0.87 0.49 41.41
C GLU A 650 0.02 -0.43 40.53
N GLU A 651 -0.26 -1.63 41.05
CA GLU A 651 -1.01 -2.70 40.39
C GLU A 651 -2.50 -2.32 40.27
N PRO A 652 -3.17 -2.58 39.14
CA PRO A 652 -4.61 -2.43 39.04
C PRO A 652 -5.30 -3.64 39.68
N VAL A 653 -6.14 -3.35 40.67
CA VAL A 653 -7.09 -4.29 41.28
C VAL A 653 -8.06 -4.79 40.20
N TYR A 654 -7.93 -6.06 39.83
CA TYR A 654 -8.83 -6.78 38.94
C TYR A 654 -10.19 -6.99 39.63
N ASN A 655 -11.27 -6.57 38.98
CA ASN A 655 -12.64 -6.73 39.47
C ASN A 655 -13.33 -7.89 38.73
N GLU A 656 -13.62 -8.98 39.45
CA GLU A 656 -14.01 -10.30 38.92
C GLU A 656 -15.40 -10.38 38.24
N GLU A 657 -16.25 -9.35 38.32
CA GLU A 657 -17.63 -9.44 37.82
C GLU A 657 -17.79 -9.29 36.29
N LYS A 658 -16.79 -8.79 35.55
CA LYS A 658 -16.89 -8.59 34.09
C LYS A 658 -16.63 -9.86 33.24
N ASN A 659 -15.98 -10.89 33.80
CA ASN A 659 -15.64 -12.11 33.05
C ASN A 659 -16.84 -13.07 32.88
N SER A 660 -17.85 -12.98 33.75
CA SER A 660 -19.05 -13.83 33.71
C SER A 660 -19.93 -13.62 32.47
N ILE A 661 -19.89 -12.44 31.86
CA ILE A 661 -20.66 -12.12 30.63
C ILE A 661 -19.87 -12.50 29.37
N ILE A 662 -18.54 -12.33 29.38
CA ILE A 662 -17.68 -12.65 28.25
C ILE A 662 -17.53 -14.17 28.07
N GLU A 663 -17.48 -14.96 29.14
CA GLU A 663 -17.47 -16.43 29.04
C GLU A 663 -18.80 -17.01 28.55
N LYS A 664 -19.94 -16.40 28.90
CA LYS A 664 -21.25 -16.87 28.43
C LYS A 664 -21.48 -16.64 26.94
N ILE A 665 -20.78 -15.68 26.35
CA ILE A 665 -20.82 -15.43 24.90
C ILE A 665 -19.90 -16.40 24.15
N LYS A 666 -18.76 -16.81 24.73
CA LYS A 666 -17.86 -17.80 24.12
C LYS A 666 -18.46 -19.20 23.99
N ASN A 667 -19.35 -19.59 24.90
CA ASN A 667 -19.98 -20.92 24.87
C ASN A 667 -21.18 -21.06 23.91
N PHE A 668 -21.40 -20.07 23.03
CA PHE A 668 -22.37 -20.14 21.93
C PHE A 668 -21.70 -20.11 20.53
N PHE A 669 -20.36 -20.10 20.47
CA PHE A 669 -19.58 -20.13 19.23
C PHE A 669 -18.94 -21.50 18.98
#